data_AF-A0A2V8T2D6-F1
#
_entry.id   AF-A0A2V8T2D6-F1
#
_cell.length_a   1.000
_cell.length_b   1.000
_cell.length_c   1.000
_cell.angle_alpha   90.00
_cell.angle_beta   90.00
_cell.angle_gamma   90.00
#
_symmetry.space_group_name_H-M   'P 1'
#
loop_
_entity.id
_entity.type
_entity.pdbx_description
1 polymer ?
#
loop_
_entity_poly.entity_id
_entity_poly.type
_entity_poly.pdbx_seq_one_letter_code
_entity_poly.pdbx_strand_id
1 'polypeptide(L)'
;MFRLMRRKLPASLLALVVCASLSPFGHAAAQRRRRAPARRAVERTSNANRLYDARVAQIGDAYLRGYYAFNPSEATSAGLHDLDSQLEERSAASVAAEVRRLRGVLAELARVPEWRLSPEARYDFLVLQSHAAAQLLELEDLRMWRRNPNVYNQLVSSGVDNILKRNYAPIEQRLPSVLARERQIARLLEEARANLDNPPHVYTETAIAQVAGSVDFFERVVPQMFERAGGSQLNAARRAEFHAANDQAVGALRGFREWLERDLLPRSTGDFALGAENFRRKLLYEEMVDTPVPALLREGERQLRETQDQMRAVAEEIAPGRGVLAALQLLAREHPAADGLVGEARAELDRIRAFIRSEEIMTPPARENLSVAETPEYARSLSFASLDAPGAFERVATEAYYYVTPPDPAWSAQQQEEHLEHYNRYSLTITSIHEAFPGHYYQALKLRQTPSRVRSALGAASFVEGWAHYCEQMMIEEGFGGNNPKLRLAQLDAALLRLCRYVIGIRMHTAGMSYDEAVEFFMREGYQARTNAEREARRGTLDPTYLVYTLGKMQIMRLRDEWRKRMGDSFRIGDFHDRLLSYGMPPVKILRMAMLGDEGARSNAGVEQSSSEEAKPVEFSLLASGAMSAHEGVRAVELITDEAGWRRAWETIGGGRPLPDVSFDTRAVVVAYQGQQRTGGYSVEITGIKRVGTVLAVSVNERRPASGDVTTQVITSPFVAVSIPRPPTGASVRFADERGGAVGPQQERNKIVRPRAPRAGRRRGRR
;
A
#
# COMPACT_ATOMS: atom_id res chain seq x y z
N MET A 1 35.59 5.10 40.93
CA MET A 1 36.57 4.46 41.84
C MET A 1 35.81 3.91 43.04
N PHE A 2 35.59 2.59 43.05
CA PHE A 2 36.17 1.65 44.03
C PHE A 2 35.48 1.71 45.40
N ARG A 3 34.61 0.73 45.71
CA ARG A 3 34.92 -0.52 46.46
C ARG A 3 34.40 -0.37 47.91
N LEU A 4 33.99 -1.38 48.66
CA LEU A 4 34.20 -2.84 48.64
C LEU A 4 33.09 -3.39 49.57
N MET A 5 32.32 -4.43 49.17
CA MET A 5 32.44 -5.84 49.61
C MET A 5 31.83 -6.18 50.99
N ARG A 6 30.84 -7.11 51.02
CA ARG A 6 30.96 -8.59 51.23
C ARG A 6 31.20 -8.91 52.72
N ARG A 7 30.63 -9.93 53.37
CA ARG A 7 30.00 -11.21 52.96
C ARG A 7 29.64 -12.00 54.26
N LYS A 8 28.77 -13.00 54.10
CA LYS A 8 28.73 -14.36 54.73
C LYS A 8 27.59 -14.69 55.72
N LEU A 9 26.76 -15.64 55.25
CA LEU A 9 25.96 -16.65 55.95
C LEU A 9 26.81 -17.58 56.85
N PRO A 10 26.19 -18.33 57.79
CA PRO A 10 25.80 -19.76 57.54
C PRO A 10 24.43 -20.15 58.17
N ALA A 11 23.62 -21.05 57.54
CA ALA A 11 23.35 -22.48 57.87
C ALA A 11 22.88 -22.74 59.34
N SER A 12 21.90 -23.56 59.76
CA SER A 12 21.03 -24.60 59.17
C SER A 12 20.08 -25.17 60.28
N LEU A 13 18.95 -25.81 59.88
CA LEU A 13 18.19 -26.94 60.50
C LEU A 13 17.13 -26.80 61.65
N LEU A 14 15.89 -27.20 61.30
CA LEU A 14 14.99 -28.28 61.82
C LEU A 14 14.14 -28.19 63.13
N ALA A 15 12.81 -28.32 62.99
CA ALA A 15 11.85 -29.24 63.70
C ALA A 15 10.39 -28.91 63.23
N LEU A 16 9.54 -29.73 62.57
CA LEU A 16 9.03 -31.11 62.70
C LEU A 16 7.80 -31.23 63.63
N VAL A 17 6.59 -31.35 63.06
CA VAL A 17 5.47 -32.18 63.59
C VAL A 17 4.60 -32.69 62.43
N VAL A 18 4.58 -34.02 62.25
CA VAL A 18 3.48 -34.78 61.62
C VAL A 18 3.30 -36.07 62.43
N CYS A 19 2.05 -36.39 62.74
CA CYS A 19 1.51 -37.74 62.93
C CYS A 19 0.26 -37.83 62.04
N ALA A 20 -0.24 -38.93 61.50
CA ALA A 20 0.23 -40.27 61.10
C ALA A 20 -1.06 -41.09 60.92
N SER A 21 -1.22 -41.76 59.77
CA SER A 21 -1.98 -43.03 59.58
C SER A 21 -1.93 -43.38 58.07
N LEU A 22 -1.08 -44.34 57.66
CA LEU A 22 -1.36 -45.79 57.41
C LEU A 22 -2.35 -45.99 56.23
N SER A 23 -2.12 -46.67 55.10
CA SER A 23 -1.19 -47.74 54.67
C SER A 23 -1.15 -47.80 53.10
N PRO A 24 -0.83 -48.91 52.37
CA PRO A 24 0.51 -49.19 51.83
C PRO A 24 0.60 -49.35 50.29
N PHE A 25 1.85 -49.20 49.81
CA PHE A 25 2.52 -49.67 48.58
C PHE A 25 1.76 -50.42 47.46
N GLY A 26 1.98 -49.93 46.24
CA GLY A 26 2.08 -50.76 45.03
C GLY A 26 1.92 -49.97 43.72
N HIS A 27 2.94 -49.96 42.86
CA HIS A 27 2.95 -49.48 41.46
C HIS A 27 3.24 -47.99 41.18
N ALA A 28 4.49 -47.54 41.37
CA ALA A 28 4.96 -46.27 40.80
C ALA A 28 6.39 -46.32 40.23
N ALA A 29 6.75 -47.39 39.51
CA ALA A 29 7.98 -47.42 38.70
C ALA A 29 7.73 -47.19 37.19
N ALA A 30 6.46 -47.11 36.74
CA ALA A 30 6.14 -47.02 35.31
C ALA A 30 5.86 -45.59 34.77
N GLN A 31 5.67 -44.57 35.63
CA GLN A 31 5.29 -43.23 35.18
C GLN A 31 6.46 -42.23 34.98
N ARG A 32 7.67 -42.53 35.47
CA ARG A 32 8.83 -41.64 35.26
C ARG A 32 9.45 -41.72 33.86
N ARG A 33 9.16 -42.75 33.06
CA ARG A 33 9.66 -42.87 31.67
C ARG A 33 8.78 -42.19 30.61
N ARG A 34 7.55 -41.76 30.93
CA ARG A 34 6.63 -41.12 29.96
C ARG A 34 6.67 -39.58 29.92
N ARG A 35 7.27 -38.90 30.91
CA ARG A 35 7.42 -37.41 30.90
C ARG A 35 8.72 -36.89 30.25
N ALA A 36 9.74 -37.72 30.12
CA ALA A 36 11.00 -37.36 29.44
C ALA A 36 10.87 -37.11 27.92
N PRO A 37 10.09 -37.88 27.12
CA PRO A 37 9.97 -37.64 25.69
C PRO A 37 9.19 -36.36 25.36
N ALA A 38 8.19 -35.99 26.17
CA ALA A 38 7.42 -34.75 25.96
C ALA A 38 8.25 -33.49 26.27
N ARG A 39 9.03 -33.48 27.36
CA ARG A 39 9.98 -32.38 27.63
C ARG A 39 11.10 -32.30 26.59
N ARG A 40 11.66 -33.43 26.17
CA ARG A 40 12.65 -33.47 25.06
C ARG A 40 12.05 -33.04 23.72
N ALA A 41 10.77 -33.33 23.45
CA ALA A 41 10.10 -32.88 22.24
C ALA A 41 9.85 -31.37 22.26
N VAL A 42 9.38 -30.82 23.39
CA VAL A 42 9.19 -29.37 23.56
C VAL A 42 10.54 -28.62 23.54
N GLU A 43 11.59 -29.15 24.16
CA GLU A 43 12.96 -28.59 24.08
C GLU A 43 13.55 -28.71 22.67
N ARG A 44 13.32 -29.81 21.95
CA ARG A 44 13.75 -29.97 20.55
C ARG A 44 13.01 -29.03 19.61
N THR A 45 11.70 -28.83 19.79
CA THR A 45 10.91 -27.86 19.01
C THR A 45 11.33 -26.43 19.35
N SER A 46 11.54 -26.10 20.63
CA SER A 46 12.05 -24.79 21.05
C SER A 46 13.47 -24.51 20.50
N ASN A 47 14.36 -25.50 20.52
CA ASN A 47 15.70 -25.38 19.95
C ASN A 47 15.70 -25.31 18.41
N ALA A 48 14.81 -26.05 17.74
CA ALA A 48 14.67 -25.97 16.28
C ALA A 48 14.15 -24.59 15.84
N ASN A 49 13.17 -24.02 16.55
CA ASN A 49 12.68 -22.67 16.27
C ASN A 49 13.81 -21.64 16.42
N ARG A 50 14.64 -21.74 17.47
CA ARG A 50 15.81 -20.85 17.64
C ARG A 50 16.83 -20.96 16.50
N LEU A 51 17.03 -22.15 15.92
CA LEU A 51 17.95 -22.33 14.79
C LEU A 51 17.42 -21.67 13.52
N TYR A 52 16.13 -21.80 13.22
CA TYR A 52 15.52 -21.15 12.07
C TYR A 52 15.43 -19.63 12.24
N ASP A 53 15.11 -19.14 13.45
CA ASP A 53 15.12 -17.72 13.76
C ASP A 53 16.53 -17.12 13.58
N ALA A 54 17.56 -17.79 14.12
CA ALA A 54 18.95 -17.38 13.92
C ALA A 54 19.36 -17.41 12.44
N ARG A 55 18.83 -18.37 11.67
CA ARG A 55 19.07 -18.44 10.23
C ARG A 55 18.45 -17.25 9.51
N VAL A 56 17.21 -16.86 9.82
CA VAL A 56 16.57 -15.67 9.23
C VAL A 56 17.35 -14.41 9.61
N ALA A 57 17.78 -14.27 10.87
CA ALA A 57 18.60 -13.14 11.30
C ALA A 57 19.92 -13.05 10.50
N GLN A 58 20.61 -14.18 10.28
CA GLN A 58 21.81 -14.23 9.44
C GLN A 58 21.55 -13.83 7.99
N ILE A 59 20.45 -14.31 7.40
CA ILE A 59 20.03 -13.92 6.05
C ILE A 59 19.75 -12.42 6.02
N GLY A 60 19.04 -11.88 7.00
CA GLY A 60 18.73 -10.46 7.10
C GLY A 60 19.98 -9.59 7.20
N ASP A 61 20.93 -9.95 8.05
CA ASP A 61 22.21 -9.23 8.16
C ASP A 61 23.02 -9.28 6.86
N ALA A 62 23.06 -10.43 6.18
CA ALA A 62 23.72 -10.57 4.88
C ALA A 62 22.99 -9.78 3.78
N TYR A 63 21.66 -9.78 3.81
CA TYR A 63 20.81 -9.04 2.90
C TYR A 63 21.06 -7.54 3.01
N LEU A 64 21.00 -6.98 4.22
CA LEU A 64 21.22 -5.56 4.48
C LEU A 64 22.64 -5.12 4.08
N ARG A 65 23.67 -5.92 4.39
CA ARG A 65 25.04 -5.63 3.92
C ARG A 65 25.12 -5.56 2.40
N GLY A 66 24.52 -6.53 1.69
CA GLY A 66 24.52 -6.53 0.22
C GLY A 66 23.67 -5.40 -0.37
N TYR A 67 22.53 -5.10 0.23
CA TYR A 67 21.64 -4.02 -0.18
C TYR A 67 22.35 -2.65 -0.08
N TYR A 68 23.00 -2.38 1.05
CA TYR A 68 23.73 -1.13 1.24
C TYR A 68 25.03 -1.06 0.43
N ALA A 69 25.69 -2.19 0.16
CA ALA A 69 26.82 -2.20 -0.77
C ALA A 69 26.39 -1.84 -2.21
N PHE A 70 25.19 -2.25 -2.63
CA PHE A 70 24.62 -1.84 -3.93
C PHE A 70 24.02 -0.43 -3.91
N ASN A 71 23.67 0.10 -2.72
CA ASN A 71 23.04 1.41 -2.51
C ASN A 71 23.77 2.20 -1.38
N PRO A 72 25.02 2.62 -1.58
CA PRO A 72 25.79 3.29 -0.54
C PRO A 72 25.21 4.64 -0.10
N SER A 73 24.50 5.38 -0.97
CA SER A 73 23.81 6.62 -0.58
C SER A 73 22.67 6.36 0.41
N GLU A 74 21.91 5.27 0.22
CA GLU A 74 20.88 4.81 1.17
C GLU A 74 21.48 4.38 2.51
N ALA A 75 22.71 3.83 2.51
CA ALA A 75 23.42 3.53 3.75
C ALA A 75 23.69 4.81 4.56
N THR A 76 24.22 5.85 3.89
CA THR A 76 24.44 7.17 4.51
C THR A 76 23.12 7.77 5.03
N SER A 77 22.05 7.74 4.24
CA SER A 77 20.72 8.23 4.65
C SER A 77 20.17 7.48 5.86
N ALA A 78 20.45 6.18 5.97
CA ALA A 78 20.08 5.37 7.13
C ALA A 78 20.94 5.64 8.38
N GLY A 79 22.00 6.44 8.28
CA GLY A 79 22.95 6.74 9.37
C GLY A 79 24.11 5.75 9.48
N LEU A 80 24.44 5.03 8.38
CA LEU A 80 25.57 4.11 8.29
C LEU A 80 26.68 4.72 7.45
N HIS A 81 27.76 5.14 8.10
CA HIS A 81 28.82 5.95 7.48
C HIS A 81 30.00 5.16 6.90
N ASP A 82 29.98 3.83 7.01
CA ASP A 82 31.07 2.96 6.51
C ASP A 82 31.23 2.98 4.98
N LEU A 83 30.18 3.44 4.26
CA LEU A 83 30.12 3.47 2.79
C LEU A 83 30.04 4.91 2.23
N ASP A 84 30.32 5.93 3.05
CA ASP A 84 30.20 7.34 2.65
C ASP A 84 31.08 7.73 1.47
N SER A 85 32.19 7.03 1.23
CA SER A 85 33.10 7.28 0.11
C SER A 85 32.67 6.62 -1.21
N GLN A 86 31.63 5.78 -1.19
CA GLN A 86 31.15 5.04 -2.36
C GLN A 86 29.92 5.71 -2.95
N LEU A 87 29.84 5.77 -4.29
CA LEU A 87 28.65 6.14 -5.04
C LEU A 87 28.20 4.93 -5.86
N GLU A 88 26.90 4.72 -5.97
CA GLU A 88 26.26 3.60 -6.68
C GLU A 88 26.92 3.29 -8.02
N GLU A 89 27.26 2.02 -8.26
CA GLU A 89 27.65 1.53 -9.58
C GLU A 89 26.43 0.92 -10.28
N ARG A 90 26.08 1.49 -11.43
CA ARG A 90 24.87 1.14 -12.19
C ARG A 90 25.19 0.61 -13.58
N SER A 91 26.42 0.21 -13.86
CA SER A 91 26.74 -0.56 -15.07
C SER A 91 25.84 -1.80 -15.21
N ALA A 92 25.56 -2.22 -16.45
CA ALA A 92 24.76 -3.42 -16.72
C ALA A 92 25.32 -4.68 -16.01
N ALA A 93 26.64 -4.77 -15.84
CA ALA A 93 27.29 -5.87 -15.12
C ALA A 93 27.00 -5.82 -13.61
N SER A 94 27.04 -4.63 -13.00
CA SER A 94 26.68 -4.42 -11.59
C SER A 94 25.22 -4.79 -11.34
N VAL A 95 24.30 -4.30 -12.18
CA VAL A 95 22.87 -4.64 -12.09
C VAL A 95 22.65 -6.16 -12.23
N ALA A 96 23.31 -6.81 -13.19
CA ALA A 96 23.20 -8.25 -13.36
C ALA A 96 23.77 -9.04 -12.17
N ALA A 97 24.84 -8.54 -11.52
CA ALA A 97 25.38 -9.15 -10.30
C ALA A 97 24.40 -9.03 -9.13
N GLU A 98 23.76 -7.88 -8.98
CA GLU A 98 22.75 -7.66 -7.94
C GLU A 98 21.52 -8.56 -8.15
N VAL A 99 21.03 -8.66 -9.38
CA VAL A 99 19.95 -9.59 -9.73
C VAL A 99 20.28 -11.04 -9.33
N ARG A 100 21.52 -11.50 -9.60
CA ARG A 100 21.96 -12.85 -9.17
C ARG A 100 21.98 -12.98 -7.65
N ARG A 101 22.44 -11.95 -6.94
CA ARG A 101 22.46 -11.93 -5.48
C ARG A 101 21.05 -12.02 -4.90
N LEU A 102 20.11 -11.21 -5.40
CA LEU A 102 18.70 -11.19 -4.96
C LEU A 102 18.02 -12.54 -5.19
N ARG A 103 18.24 -13.17 -6.35
CA ARG A 103 17.75 -14.54 -6.61
C ARG A 103 18.34 -15.56 -5.63
N GLY A 104 19.62 -15.43 -5.30
CA GLY A 104 20.28 -16.24 -4.27
C GLY A 104 19.63 -16.10 -2.90
N VAL A 105 19.32 -14.87 -2.48
CA VAL A 105 18.62 -14.58 -1.22
C VAL A 105 17.23 -15.23 -1.21
N LEU A 106 16.45 -15.06 -2.27
CA LEU A 106 15.11 -15.68 -2.36
C LEU A 106 15.18 -17.22 -2.31
N ALA A 107 16.19 -17.83 -2.95
CA ALA A 107 16.42 -19.27 -2.90
C ALA A 107 16.85 -19.73 -1.49
N GLU A 108 17.59 -18.91 -0.74
CA GLU A 108 17.99 -19.19 0.64
C GLU A 108 16.79 -19.10 1.59
N LEU A 109 15.96 -18.06 1.45
CA LEU A 109 14.71 -17.89 2.20
C LEU A 109 13.73 -19.04 1.92
N ALA A 110 13.59 -19.49 0.68
CA ALA A 110 12.70 -20.60 0.32
C ALA A 110 13.04 -21.94 1.02
N ARG A 111 14.26 -22.09 1.56
CA ARG A 111 14.69 -23.27 2.34
C ARG A 111 14.34 -23.18 3.83
N VAL A 112 13.90 -22.01 4.30
CA VAL A 112 13.48 -21.80 5.69
C VAL A 112 12.00 -22.21 5.82
N PRO A 113 11.66 -23.18 6.70
CA PRO A 113 10.27 -23.53 6.94
C PRO A 113 9.58 -22.44 7.77
N GLU A 114 8.85 -21.53 7.10
CA GLU A 114 8.16 -20.37 7.72
C GLU A 114 7.34 -20.76 8.97
N TRP A 115 6.62 -21.87 8.91
CA TRP A 115 5.77 -22.39 9.99
C TRP A 115 6.53 -22.79 11.27
N ARG A 116 7.87 -22.86 11.24
CA ARG A 116 8.73 -23.10 12.41
C ARG A 116 9.33 -21.84 13.00
N LEU A 117 9.14 -20.68 12.38
CA LEU A 117 9.67 -19.42 12.88
C LEU A 117 8.87 -18.94 14.10
N SER A 118 9.55 -18.26 15.02
CA SER A 118 8.83 -17.41 15.97
C SER A 118 8.12 -16.27 15.24
N PRO A 119 7.07 -15.66 15.83
CA PRO A 119 6.37 -14.54 15.20
C PRO A 119 7.31 -13.41 14.76
N GLU A 120 8.25 -13.01 15.62
CA GLU A 120 9.21 -11.94 15.32
C GLU A 120 10.12 -12.26 14.13
N ALA A 121 10.68 -13.47 14.09
CA ALA A 121 11.52 -13.91 12.98
C ALA A 121 10.70 -14.08 11.69
N ARG A 122 9.42 -14.46 11.81
CA ARG A 122 8.52 -14.58 10.66
C ARG A 122 8.22 -13.23 10.01
N TYR A 123 8.03 -12.17 10.79
CA TYR A 123 7.83 -10.84 10.22
C TYR A 123 9.05 -10.36 9.45
N ASP A 124 10.25 -10.56 9.99
CA ASP A 124 11.51 -10.23 9.29
C ASP A 124 11.68 -11.07 8.02
N PHE A 125 11.36 -12.36 8.09
CA PHE A 125 11.36 -13.26 6.93
C PHE A 125 10.47 -12.75 5.80
N LEU A 126 9.24 -12.33 6.13
CA LEU A 126 8.28 -11.83 5.14
C LEU A 126 8.73 -10.49 4.54
N VAL A 127 9.27 -9.57 5.35
CA VAL A 127 9.84 -8.31 4.86
C VAL A 127 11.01 -8.57 3.90
N LEU A 128 11.94 -9.45 4.27
CA LEU A 128 13.08 -9.81 3.42
C LEU A 128 12.64 -10.41 2.09
N GLN A 129 11.68 -11.34 2.12
CA GLN A 129 11.14 -11.97 0.92
C GLN A 129 10.47 -10.93 0.00
N SER A 130 9.60 -10.09 0.56
CA SER A 130 8.85 -9.08 -0.18
C SER A 130 9.79 -8.04 -0.79
N HIS A 131 10.71 -7.50 0.01
CA HIS A 131 11.66 -6.49 -0.44
C HIS A 131 12.64 -7.03 -1.50
N ALA A 132 13.16 -8.26 -1.34
CA ALA A 132 14.01 -8.87 -2.37
C ALA A 132 13.26 -9.11 -3.70
N ALA A 133 11.97 -9.47 -3.64
CA ALA A 133 11.13 -9.60 -4.83
C ALA A 133 10.84 -8.25 -5.49
N ALA A 134 10.63 -7.18 -4.71
CA ALA A 134 10.43 -5.82 -5.22
C ALA A 134 11.69 -5.31 -5.95
N GLN A 135 12.87 -5.47 -5.35
CA GLN A 135 14.14 -5.11 -5.98
C GLN A 135 14.37 -5.88 -7.28
N LEU A 136 13.99 -7.17 -7.32
CA LEU A 136 14.10 -7.98 -8.54
C LEU A 136 13.16 -7.47 -9.64
N LEU A 137 11.92 -7.13 -9.29
CA LEU A 137 10.96 -6.53 -10.22
C LEU A 137 11.50 -5.23 -10.85
N GLU A 138 12.10 -4.34 -10.05
CA GLU A 138 12.63 -3.07 -10.57
C GLU A 138 13.83 -3.26 -11.49
N LEU A 139 14.72 -4.19 -11.15
CA LEU A 139 15.95 -4.40 -11.91
C LEU A 139 15.71 -5.24 -13.18
N GLU A 140 14.78 -6.20 -13.16
CA GLU A 140 14.57 -7.16 -14.25
C GLU A 140 13.38 -6.87 -15.15
N ASP A 141 12.22 -6.54 -14.57
CA ASP A 141 10.97 -6.39 -15.31
C ASP A 141 10.72 -4.92 -15.67
N LEU A 142 10.73 -4.00 -14.69
CA LEU A 142 10.44 -2.59 -14.96
C LEU A 142 11.63 -1.89 -15.62
N ARG A 143 12.84 -2.27 -15.20
CA ARG A 143 14.12 -1.75 -15.70
C ARG A 143 14.16 -0.23 -15.70
N MET A 144 13.77 0.39 -14.59
CA MET A 144 13.76 1.86 -14.48
C MET A 144 15.16 2.45 -14.71
N TRP A 145 16.21 1.71 -14.38
CA TRP A 145 17.61 2.06 -14.71
C TRP A 145 17.91 2.17 -16.22
N ARG A 146 17.06 1.63 -17.11
CA ARG A 146 17.18 1.81 -18.58
C ARG A 146 16.17 2.79 -19.16
N ARG A 147 15.17 3.18 -18.37
CA ARG A 147 13.96 3.89 -18.85
C ARG A 147 13.70 5.21 -18.15
N ASN A 148 14.37 5.51 -17.04
CA ASN A 148 14.16 6.72 -16.28
C ASN A 148 15.52 7.40 -15.97
N PRO A 149 15.87 8.48 -16.67
CA PRO A 149 17.12 9.19 -16.44
C PRO A 149 17.22 9.78 -15.02
N ASN A 150 16.09 10.06 -14.35
CA ASN A 150 16.09 10.60 -13.00
C ASN A 150 16.61 9.62 -11.94
N VAL A 151 16.63 8.31 -12.22
CA VAL A 151 17.30 7.33 -11.33
C VAL A 151 18.76 7.69 -11.13
N TYR A 152 19.43 8.26 -12.15
CA TYR A 152 20.83 8.67 -12.05
C TYR A 152 20.98 10.06 -11.44
N ASN A 153 20.14 11.01 -11.86
CA ASN A 153 20.19 12.37 -11.33
C ASN A 153 19.95 12.43 -9.81
N GLN A 154 18.98 11.65 -9.31
CA GLN A 154 18.68 11.58 -7.88
C GLN A 154 19.87 11.05 -7.06
N LEU A 155 20.57 10.03 -7.55
CA LEU A 155 21.77 9.48 -6.90
C LEU A 155 22.92 10.50 -6.83
N VAL A 156 23.05 11.36 -7.85
CA VAL A 156 24.03 12.44 -7.83
C VAL A 156 23.72 13.45 -6.73
N SER A 157 22.48 13.94 -6.67
CA SER A 157 22.07 14.93 -5.66
C SER A 157 22.07 14.36 -4.23
N SER A 158 21.56 13.15 -4.02
CA SER A 158 21.52 12.53 -2.69
C SER A 158 22.91 12.08 -2.19
N GLY A 159 23.84 11.82 -3.12
CA GLY A 159 25.18 11.32 -2.82
C GLY A 159 25.98 12.24 -1.88
N VAL A 160 25.84 13.56 -1.98
CA VAL A 160 26.62 14.50 -1.16
C VAL A 160 25.80 15.21 -0.07
N ASP A 161 24.48 15.32 -0.24
CA ASP A 161 23.60 16.09 0.65
C ASP A 161 23.73 15.66 2.11
N ASN A 162 23.47 14.38 2.41
CA ASN A 162 23.48 13.89 3.80
C ASN A 162 24.86 13.95 4.45
N ILE A 163 25.94 13.77 3.69
CA ILE A 163 27.31 13.87 4.23
C ILE A 163 27.60 15.29 4.70
N LEU A 164 27.22 16.30 3.91
CA LEU A 164 27.47 17.70 4.25
C LEU A 164 26.49 18.23 5.31
N LYS A 165 25.21 17.85 5.19
CA LYS A 165 24.10 18.31 6.04
C LYS A 165 24.20 17.81 7.47
N ARG A 166 24.53 16.53 7.68
CA ARG A 166 24.50 15.88 9.00
C ARG A 166 25.82 16.07 9.75
N ASN A 167 25.76 16.53 11.00
CA ASN A 167 26.95 16.83 11.80
C ASN A 167 27.43 15.62 12.63
N TYR A 168 27.67 14.48 11.96
CA TYR A 168 28.10 13.24 12.62
C TYR A 168 29.62 13.18 12.90
N ALA A 169 30.39 14.04 12.23
CA ALA A 169 31.84 14.20 12.41
C ALA A 169 32.30 15.60 11.96
N PRO A 170 33.48 16.10 12.38
CA PRO A 170 34.06 17.33 11.83
C PRO A 170 34.25 17.26 10.31
N ILE A 171 34.18 18.41 9.62
CA ILE A 171 34.26 18.46 8.15
C ILE A 171 35.59 17.91 7.62
N GLU A 172 36.68 18.01 8.37
CA GLU A 172 37.98 17.43 8.05
C GLU A 172 37.89 15.91 7.81
N GLN A 173 37.00 15.24 8.56
CA GLN A 173 36.82 13.79 8.48
C GLN A 173 35.78 13.39 7.42
N ARG A 174 34.80 14.27 7.14
CA ARG A 174 33.74 14.03 6.15
C ARG A 174 34.18 14.37 4.72
N LEU A 175 35.03 15.36 4.55
CA LEU A 175 35.47 15.87 3.24
C LEU A 175 36.03 14.77 2.31
N PRO A 176 36.88 13.82 2.76
CA PRO A 176 37.34 12.72 1.90
C PRO A 176 36.20 11.93 1.25
N SER A 177 35.09 11.73 1.96
CA SER A 177 33.91 11.03 1.44
C SER A 177 33.15 11.87 0.41
N VAL A 178 32.97 13.17 0.67
CA VAL A 178 32.39 14.13 -0.30
C VAL A 178 33.17 14.10 -1.61
N LEU A 179 34.50 14.29 -1.52
CA LEU A 179 35.40 14.29 -2.68
C LEU A 179 35.35 12.97 -3.44
N ALA A 180 35.31 11.84 -2.73
CA ALA A 180 35.24 10.53 -3.34
C ALA A 180 33.94 10.34 -4.15
N ARG A 181 32.80 10.79 -3.61
CA ARG A 181 31.51 10.73 -4.32
C ARG A 181 31.45 11.70 -5.49
N GLU A 182 31.89 12.94 -5.33
CA GLU A 182 31.92 13.93 -6.42
C GLU A 182 32.73 13.44 -7.62
N ARG A 183 33.90 12.84 -7.37
CA ARG A 183 34.76 12.26 -8.42
C ARG A 183 34.14 11.06 -9.14
N GLN A 184 33.14 10.41 -8.54
CA GLN A 184 32.43 9.27 -9.15
C GLN A 184 31.19 9.69 -9.96
N ILE A 185 30.73 10.95 -9.85
CA ILE A 185 29.54 11.45 -10.57
C ILE A 185 29.70 11.28 -12.08
N ALA A 186 30.86 11.64 -12.63
CA ALA A 186 31.11 11.50 -14.07
C ALA A 186 30.96 10.03 -14.53
N ARG A 187 31.51 9.06 -13.79
CA ARG A 187 31.33 7.63 -14.08
C ARG A 187 29.85 7.24 -14.08
N LEU A 188 29.10 7.62 -13.03
CA LEU A 188 27.68 7.28 -12.92
C LEU A 188 26.85 7.83 -14.10
N LEU A 189 27.15 9.05 -14.56
CA LEU A 189 26.47 9.67 -15.70
C LEU A 189 26.87 9.04 -17.04
N GLU A 190 28.09 8.51 -17.18
CA GLU A 190 28.47 7.68 -18.33
C GLU A 190 27.73 6.33 -18.34
N GLU A 191 27.57 5.70 -17.18
CA GLU A 191 26.75 4.48 -17.05
C GLU A 191 25.28 4.77 -17.43
N ALA A 192 24.76 5.95 -17.06
CA ALA A 192 23.43 6.39 -17.49
C ALA A 192 23.31 6.42 -19.01
N ARG A 193 24.27 7.06 -19.71
CA ARG A 193 24.31 7.12 -21.17
C ARG A 193 24.38 5.74 -21.83
N ALA A 194 25.15 4.82 -21.23
CA ALA A 194 25.28 3.46 -21.73
C ALA A 194 24.00 2.61 -21.55
N ASN A 195 23.21 2.90 -20.52
CA ASN A 195 22.05 2.09 -20.16
C ASN A 195 20.72 2.60 -20.76
N LEU A 196 20.56 3.92 -20.84
CA LEU A 196 19.33 4.61 -21.25
C LEU A 196 19.08 4.46 -22.75
N ASP A 197 17.93 3.89 -23.08
CA ASP A 197 17.61 3.45 -24.44
C ASP A 197 16.37 4.18 -24.99
N ASN A 198 15.17 3.75 -24.62
CA ASN A 198 13.92 4.37 -25.04
C ASN A 198 13.03 4.73 -23.82
N PRO A 199 13.40 5.77 -23.06
CA PRO A 199 12.57 6.26 -21.96
C PRO A 199 11.29 6.93 -22.47
N PRO A 200 10.24 7.04 -21.64
CA PRO A 200 9.10 7.90 -21.94
C PRO A 200 9.50 9.37 -22.08
N HIS A 201 8.87 10.07 -23.02
CA HIS A 201 9.15 11.50 -23.27
C HIS A 201 9.05 12.34 -21.98
N VAL A 202 7.98 12.14 -21.20
CA VAL A 202 7.76 12.84 -19.93
C VAL A 202 8.85 12.58 -18.89
N TYR A 203 9.51 11.41 -18.91
CA TYR A 203 10.62 11.12 -18.00
C TYR A 203 11.86 11.90 -18.38
N THR A 204 12.19 11.92 -19.69
CA THR A 204 13.36 12.66 -20.18
C THR A 204 13.18 14.17 -20.03
N GLU A 205 12.00 14.70 -20.38
CA GLU A 205 11.68 16.12 -20.20
C GLU A 205 11.78 16.52 -18.72
N THR A 206 11.21 15.72 -17.81
CA THR A 206 11.31 15.98 -16.38
C THR A 206 12.75 15.86 -15.89
N ALA A 207 13.53 14.92 -16.43
CA ALA A 207 14.93 14.77 -16.07
C ALA A 207 15.80 15.95 -16.51
N ILE A 208 15.55 16.54 -17.68
CA ILE A 208 16.24 17.76 -18.11
C ILE A 208 16.02 18.90 -17.11
N ALA A 209 14.77 19.10 -16.67
CA ALA A 209 14.44 20.10 -15.66
C ALA A 209 15.10 19.80 -14.30
N GLN A 210 15.08 18.54 -13.85
CA GLN A 210 15.68 18.15 -12.57
C GLN A 210 17.21 18.22 -12.59
N VAL A 211 17.86 17.85 -13.69
CA VAL A 211 19.32 17.99 -13.83
C VAL A 211 19.72 19.46 -13.84
N ALA A 212 18.92 20.36 -14.41
CA ALA A 212 19.17 21.80 -14.28
C ALA A 212 19.13 22.27 -12.80
N GLY A 213 18.18 21.75 -12.01
CA GLY A 213 18.16 21.96 -10.56
C GLY A 213 19.37 21.37 -9.84
N SER A 214 19.83 20.17 -10.25
CA SER A 214 21.04 19.55 -9.69
C SER A 214 22.31 20.33 -10.05
N VAL A 215 22.38 20.94 -11.25
CA VAL A 215 23.48 21.85 -11.61
C VAL A 215 23.51 23.05 -10.66
N ASP A 216 22.37 23.71 -10.42
CA ASP A 216 22.28 24.83 -9.46
C ASP A 216 22.66 24.39 -8.04
N PHE A 217 22.22 23.19 -7.64
CA PHE A 217 22.60 22.58 -6.36
C PHE A 217 24.13 22.47 -6.21
N PHE A 218 24.84 21.89 -7.17
CA PHE A 218 26.30 21.80 -7.08
C PHE A 218 27.00 23.16 -7.25
N GLU A 219 26.46 24.08 -8.04
CA GLU A 219 27.08 25.40 -8.26
C GLU A 219 26.96 26.34 -7.05
N ARG A 220 25.82 26.35 -6.38
CA ARG A 220 25.52 27.29 -5.30
C ARG A 220 25.39 26.63 -3.95
N VAL A 221 24.66 25.53 -3.87
CA VAL A 221 24.19 24.96 -2.61
C VAL A 221 25.28 24.16 -1.92
N VAL A 222 25.92 23.23 -2.64
CA VAL A 222 26.98 22.38 -2.11
C VAL A 222 28.14 23.21 -1.54
N PRO A 223 28.63 24.28 -2.20
CA PRO A 223 29.60 25.20 -1.61
C PRO A 223 29.11 25.87 -0.32
N GLN A 224 27.85 26.32 -0.26
CA GLN A 224 27.30 26.92 0.96
C GLN A 224 27.20 25.91 2.11
N MET A 225 26.79 24.67 1.81
CA MET A 225 26.74 23.59 2.80
C MET A 225 28.13 23.25 3.31
N PHE A 226 29.14 23.20 2.43
CA PHE A 226 30.53 22.99 2.80
C PHE A 226 31.04 24.08 3.74
N GLU A 227 30.76 25.35 3.45
CA GLU A 227 31.16 26.46 4.33
C GLU A 227 30.45 26.39 5.69
N ARG A 228 29.14 26.13 5.72
CA ARG A 228 28.37 25.94 6.96
C ARG A 228 28.85 24.76 7.79
N ALA A 229 29.33 23.71 7.13
CA ALA A 229 29.91 22.54 7.79
C ALA A 229 31.29 22.80 8.42
N GLY A 230 31.88 23.98 8.19
CA GLY A 230 33.21 24.37 8.70
C GLY A 230 34.29 24.46 7.61
N GLY A 231 33.93 24.43 6.33
CA GLY A 231 34.88 24.47 5.20
C GLY A 231 35.89 25.62 5.27
N SER A 232 35.45 26.80 5.71
CA SER A 232 36.29 27.99 5.95
C SER A 232 37.46 27.75 6.91
N GLN A 233 37.35 26.78 7.82
CA GLN A 233 38.37 26.43 8.81
C GLN A 233 39.47 25.54 8.21
N LEU A 234 39.23 24.93 7.05
CA LEU A 234 40.21 24.10 6.35
C LEU A 234 41.30 24.94 5.69
N ASN A 235 42.47 24.35 5.49
CA ASN A 235 43.56 25.01 4.77
C ASN A 235 43.23 25.22 3.28
N ALA A 236 43.96 26.14 2.63
CA ALA A 236 43.71 26.51 1.24
C ALA A 236 43.77 25.33 0.27
N ALA A 237 44.66 24.36 0.50
CA ALA A 237 44.79 23.18 -0.35
C ALA A 237 43.55 22.27 -0.30
N ARG A 238 42.98 22.06 0.90
CA ARG A 238 41.75 21.26 1.06
C ARG A 238 40.52 21.93 0.47
N ARG A 239 40.40 23.25 0.62
CA ARG A 239 39.31 24.00 -0.02
C ARG A 239 39.43 23.98 -1.55
N ALA A 240 40.64 24.12 -2.08
CA ALA A 240 40.89 23.99 -3.52
C ALA A 240 40.55 22.58 -4.05
N GLU A 241 40.84 21.53 -3.27
CA GLU A 241 40.47 20.15 -3.60
C GLU A 241 38.95 19.97 -3.71
N PHE A 242 38.19 20.54 -2.76
CA PHE A 242 36.73 20.55 -2.79
C PHE A 242 36.19 21.27 -4.03
N HIS A 243 36.58 22.52 -4.25
CA HIS A 243 36.06 23.27 -5.40
C HIS A 243 36.39 22.59 -6.73
N ALA A 244 37.60 22.02 -6.88
CA ALA A 244 37.96 21.30 -8.09
C ALA A 244 37.10 20.03 -8.33
N ALA A 245 36.76 19.28 -7.27
CA ALA A 245 35.90 18.11 -7.39
C ALA A 245 34.43 18.49 -7.68
N ASN A 246 33.93 19.53 -7.01
CA ASN A 246 32.60 20.08 -7.25
C ASN A 246 32.46 20.66 -8.68
N ASP A 247 33.46 21.38 -9.18
CA ASP A 247 33.47 21.90 -10.56
C ASP A 247 33.44 20.77 -11.61
N GLN A 248 34.12 19.65 -11.33
CA GLN A 248 34.04 18.45 -12.18
C GLN A 248 32.63 17.84 -12.18
N ALA A 249 31.97 17.79 -11.03
CA ALA A 249 30.58 17.34 -10.91
C ALA A 249 29.62 18.23 -11.70
N VAL A 250 29.75 19.55 -11.57
CA VAL A 250 28.99 20.55 -12.35
C VAL A 250 29.20 20.35 -13.85
N GLY A 251 30.44 20.20 -14.29
CA GLY A 251 30.76 19.94 -15.70
C GLY A 251 30.11 18.66 -16.23
N ALA A 252 30.16 17.58 -15.45
CA ALA A 252 29.54 16.31 -15.81
C ALA A 252 28.01 16.40 -15.91
N LEU A 253 27.35 17.09 -14.96
CA LEU A 253 25.91 17.32 -14.97
C LEU A 253 25.46 18.18 -16.17
N ARG A 254 26.19 19.27 -16.47
CA ARG A 254 25.91 20.10 -17.65
C ARG A 254 26.03 19.29 -18.95
N GLY A 255 27.10 18.49 -19.09
CA GLY A 255 27.27 17.60 -20.24
C GLY A 255 26.23 16.47 -20.31
N PHE A 256 25.71 16.02 -19.17
CA PHE A 256 24.62 15.05 -19.14
C PHE A 256 23.29 15.68 -19.57
N ARG A 257 22.98 16.88 -19.08
CA ARG A 257 21.80 17.64 -19.50
C ARG A 257 21.78 17.90 -21.01
N GLU A 258 22.90 18.36 -21.56
CA GLU A 258 23.03 18.61 -23.00
C GLU A 258 22.79 17.32 -23.82
N TRP A 259 23.33 16.19 -23.34
CA TRP A 259 23.07 14.89 -23.94
C TRP A 259 21.60 14.47 -23.83
N LEU A 260 20.94 14.69 -22.68
CA LEU A 260 19.50 14.44 -22.54
C LEU A 260 18.69 15.25 -23.55
N GLU A 261 19.00 16.54 -23.71
CA GLU A 261 18.30 17.45 -24.63
C GLU A 261 18.54 17.10 -26.11
N ARG A 262 19.79 16.80 -26.49
CA ARG A 262 20.18 16.65 -27.91
C ARG A 262 20.12 15.22 -28.43
N ASP A 263 20.30 14.22 -27.57
CA ASP A 263 20.37 12.82 -27.96
C ASP A 263 19.18 12.01 -27.44
N LEU A 264 18.94 12.02 -26.12
CA LEU A 264 17.94 11.13 -25.53
C LEU A 264 16.51 11.59 -25.78
N LEU A 265 16.19 12.87 -25.61
CA LEU A 265 14.84 13.42 -25.74
C LEU A 265 14.25 13.18 -27.14
N PRO A 266 14.97 13.43 -28.27
CA PRO A 266 14.45 13.16 -29.61
C PRO A 266 14.04 11.71 -29.87
N ARG A 267 14.64 10.74 -29.16
CA ARG A 267 14.31 9.30 -29.27
C ARG A 267 13.46 8.78 -28.11
N SER A 268 13.04 9.63 -27.18
CA SER A 268 12.24 9.26 -26.01
C SER A 268 10.77 9.06 -26.39
N THR A 269 10.42 7.83 -26.74
CA THR A 269 9.07 7.44 -27.22
C THR A 269 8.43 6.32 -26.40
N GLY A 270 9.06 5.95 -25.28
CA GLY A 270 8.57 4.88 -24.40
C GLY A 270 7.23 5.22 -23.74
N ASP A 271 6.53 4.18 -23.28
CA ASP A 271 5.31 4.33 -22.49
C ASP A 271 5.64 4.43 -20.98
N PHE A 272 5.03 5.35 -20.23
CA PHE A 272 5.21 5.43 -18.77
C PHE A 272 4.35 4.40 -18.03
N ALA A 273 3.29 3.89 -18.65
CA ALA A 273 2.41 2.92 -18.00
C ALA A 273 3.16 1.62 -17.69
N LEU A 274 2.95 1.07 -16.50
CA LEU A 274 3.59 -0.19 -16.12
C LEU A 274 2.88 -1.40 -16.73
N GLY A 275 1.58 -1.27 -16.99
CA GLY A 275 0.69 -2.39 -17.27
C GLY A 275 0.15 -3.01 -15.98
N ALA A 276 -1.06 -3.57 -16.07
CA ALA A 276 -1.80 -4.07 -14.90
C ALA A 276 -1.06 -5.16 -14.11
N GLU A 277 -0.33 -6.06 -14.77
CA GLU A 277 0.40 -7.14 -14.08
C GLU A 277 1.62 -6.62 -13.33
N ASN A 278 2.41 -5.74 -13.93
CA ASN A 278 3.53 -5.09 -13.26
C ASN A 278 3.07 -4.24 -12.08
N PHE A 279 1.99 -3.48 -12.26
CA PHE A 279 1.39 -2.70 -11.19
C PHE A 279 0.93 -3.58 -10.02
N ARG A 280 0.25 -4.70 -10.32
CA ARG A 280 -0.17 -5.68 -9.31
C ARG A 280 1.02 -6.32 -8.59
N ARG A 281 2.08 -6.70 -9.31
CA ARG A 281 3.31 -7.25 -8.72
C ARG A 281 4.02 -6.22 -7.84
N LYS A 282 4.08 -4.95 -8.26
CA LYS A 282 4.68 -3.86 -7.49
C LYS A 282 3.96 -3.68 -6.15
N LEU A 283 2.63 -3.58 -6.16
CA LEU A 283 1.82 -3.53 -4.93
C LEU A 283 1.97 -4.78 -4.04
N LEU A 284 2.07 -5.96 -4.64
CA LEU A 284 2.27 -7.20 -3.90
C LEU A 284 3.64 -7.23 -3.21
N TYR A 285 4.71 -6.80 -3.88
CA TYR A 285 6.06 -6.93 -3.34
C TYR A 285 6.49 -5.76 -2.46
N GLU A 286 5.99 -4.56 -2.70
CA GLU A 286 6.34 -3.39 -1.87
C GLU A 286 5.40 -3.26 -0.66
N GLU A 287 4.12 -3.59 -0.83
CA GLU A 287 3.08 -3.30 0.16
C GLU A 287 2.35 -4.56 0.68
N MET A 288 2.69 -5.74 0.17
CA MET A 288 1.99 -7.01 0.45
C MET A 288 0.48 -6.96 0.15
N VAL A 289 0.08 -6.17 -0.84
CA VAL A 289 -1.31 -6.03 -1.29
C VAL A 289 -1.60 -6.96 -2.46
N ASP A 290 -2.48 -7.93 -2.22
CA ASP A 290 -2.96 -8.92 -3.19
C ASP A 290 -4.37 -8.60 -3.72
N THR A 291 -4.99 -7.52 -3.26
CA THR A 291 -6.29 -7.05 -3.73
C THR A 291 -6.26 -6.78 -5.24
N PRO A 292 -7.21 -7.31 -6.03
CA PRO A 292 -7.26 -7.06 -7.46
C PRO A 292 -7.38 -5.57 -7.79
N VAL A 293 -6.64 -5.12 -8.82
CA VAL A 293 -6.62 -3.71 -9.26
C VAL A 293 -8.04 -3.12 -9.48
N PRO A 294 -9.00 -3.81 -10.14
CA PRO A 294 -10.35 -3.27 -10.28
C PRO A 294 -11.09 -3.07 -8.95
N ALA A 295 -10.75 -3.85 -7.91
CA ALA A 295 -11.33 -3.67 -6.59
C ALA A 295 -10.70 -2.48 -5.85
N LEU A 296 -9.39 -2.28 -5.97
CA LEU A 296 -8.70 -1.09 -5.47
C LEU A 296 -9.28 0.17 -6.13
N LEU A 297 -9.43 0.19 -7.46
CA LEU A 297 -9.99 1.34 -8.17
C LEU A 297 -11.40 1.70 -7.69
N ARG A 298 -12.30 0.71 -7.56
CA ARG A 298 -13.66 0.93 -7.04
C ARG A 298 -13.65 1.46 -5.60
N GLU A 299 -12.73 1.01 -4.77
CA GLU A 299 -12.56 1.52 -3.40
C GLU A 299 -12.16 2.99 -3.42
N GLY A 300 -11.13 3.33 -4.19
CA GLY A 300 -10.64 4.71 -4.32
C GLY A 300 -11.71 5.66 -4.88
N GLU A 301 -12.44 5.23 -5.91
CA GLU A 301 -13.55 6.00 -6.49
C GLU A 301 -14.68 6.24 -5.47
N ARG A 302 -15.02 5.21 -4.67
CA ARG A 302 -16.05 5.35 -3.64
C ARG A 302 -15.60 6.33 -2.54
N GLN A 303 -14.38 6.17 -2.03
CA GLN A 303 -13.82 7.06 -1.01
C GLN A 303 -13.69 8.50 -1.49
N LEU A 304 -13.34 8.70 -2.77
CA LEU A 304 -13.29 10.02 -3.38
C LEU A 304 -14.66 10.70 -3.37
N ARG A 305 -15.73 9.97 -3.73
CA ARG A 305 -17.10 10.49 -3.70
C ARG A 305 -17.56 10.77 -2.27
N GLU A 306 -17.35 9.83 -1.34
CA GLU A 306 -17.67 10.01 0.09
C GLU A 306 -16.97 11.25 0.67
N THR A 307 -15.69 11.46 0.35
CA THR A 307 -14.93 12.65 0.80
C THR A 307 -15.50 13.94 0.19
N GLN A 308 -15.83 13.95 -1.11
CA GLN A 308 -16.45 15.12 -1.74
C GLN A 308 -17.82 15.44 -1.12
N ASP A 309 -18.60 14.43 -0.74
CA ASP A 309 -19.90 14.60 -0.08
C ASP A 309 -19.73 15.22 1.31
N GLN A 310 -18.74 14.76 2.08
CA GLN A 310 -18.37 15.35 3.36
C GLN A 310 -17.91 16.80 3.19
N MET A 311 -17.06 17.09 2.21
CA MET A 311 -16.61 18.45 1.92
C MET A 311 -17.79 19.37 1.59
N ARG A 312 -18.79 18.92 0.83
CA ARG A 312 -19.99 19.71 0.55
C ARG A 312 -20.78 20.02 1.81
N ALA A 313 -20.94 19.04 2.71
CA ALA A 313 -21.60 19.26 3.99
C ALA A 313 -20.85 20.28 4.87
N VAL A 314 -19.53 20.13 5.01
CA VAL A 314 -18.70 21.06 5.81
C VAL A 314 -18.64 22.45 5.18
N ALA A 315 -18.60 22.53 3.85
CA ALA A 315 -18.60 23.79 3.13
C ALA A 315 -19.90 24.59 3.35
N GLU A 316 -21.04 23.93 3.53
CA GLU A 316 -22.30 24.60 3.88
C GLU A 316 -22.26 25.21 5.29
N GLU A 317 -21.50 24.62 6.23
CA GLU A 317 -21.26 25.19 7.56
C GLU A 317 -20.39 26.47 7.50
N ILE A 318 -19.49 26.57 6.50
CA ILE A 318 -18.50 27.66 6.37
C ILE A 318 -19.00 28.79 5.46
N ALA A 319 -19.61 28.43 4.33
CA ALA A 319 -20.03 29.33 3.27
C ALA A 319 -21.41 28.90 2.70
N PRO A 320 -22.50 29.09 3.47
CA PRO A 320 -23.83 28.61 3.10
C PRO A 320 -24.25 29.01 1.68
N GLY A 321 -24.65 28.04 0.86
CA GLY A 321 -25.11 28.24 -0.52
C GLY A 321 -24.04 28.64 -1.53
N ARG A 322 -22.76 28.76 -1.13
CA ARG A 322 -21.65 29.21 -2.02
C ARG A 322 -20.77 28.06 -2.52
N GLY A 323 -20.89 26.87 -1.93
CA GLY A 323 -20.19 25.66 -2.36
C GLY A 323 -18.74 25.54 -1.88
N VAL A 324 -18.10 24.41 -2.22
CA VAL A 324 -16.79 23.99 -1.69
C VAL A 324 -15.67 24.98 -2.03
N LEU A 325 -15.58 25.43 -3.28
CA LEU A 325 -14.54 26.38 -3.70
C LEU A 325 -14.59 27.70 -2.93
N ALA A 326 -15.79 28.22 -2.67
CA ALA A 326 -15.95 29.44 -1.89
C ALA A 326 -15.55 29.24 -0.42
N ALA A 327 -15.82 28.06 0.16
CA ALA A 327 -15.36 27.72 1.50
C ALA A 327 -13.83 27.61 1.56
N LEU A 328 -13.19 26.92 0.61
CA LEU A 328 -11.73 26.82 0.50
C LEU A 328 -11.07 28.21 0.36
N GLN A 329 -11.67 29.12 -0.41
CA GLN A 329 -11.20 30.50 -0.51
C GLN A 329 -11.31 31.28 0.81
N LEU A 330 -12.26 30.94 1.69
CA LEU A 330 -12.33 31.55 3.03
C LEU A 330 -11.27 31.01 3.98
N LEU A 331 -10.87 29.74 3.83
CA LEU A 331 -9.70 29.18 4.53
C LEU A 331 -8.44 29.89 4.06
N ALA A 332 -8.25 29.99 2.75
CA ALA A 332 -7.06 30.57 2.11
C ALA A 332 -6.72 31.95 2.68
N ARG A 333 -7.71 32.81 2.90
CA ARG A 333 -7.56 34.18 3.45
C ARG A 333 -7.08 34.26 4.90
N GLU A 334 -7.13 33.15 5.63
CA GLU A 334 -6.66 33.08 7.02
C GLU A 334 -5.28 32.43 7.04
N HIS A 335 -4.26 33.21 6.70
CA HIS A 335 -2.87 32.78 6.70
C HIS A 335 -1.99 33.72 7.53
N PRO A 336 -0.85 33.24 8.04
CA PRO A 336 0.17 34.11 8.60
C PRO A 336 0.78 35.02 7.53
N ALA A 337 1.37 36.13 7.99
CA ALA A 337 2.33 36.87 7.17
C ALA A 337 3.62 36.05 6.98
N ALA A 338 4.42 36.38 5.96
CA ALA A 338 5.63 35.63 5.61
C ALA A 338 6.64 35.50 6.77
N ASP A 339 6.85 36.57 7.54
CA ASP A 339 7.74 36.60 8.70
C ASP A 339 7.17 35.90 9.95
N GLY A 340 5.86 35.69 9.99
CA GLY A 340 5.16 34.97 11.06
C GLY A 340 5.04 33.46 10.85
N LEU A 341 5.23 32.96 9.63
CA LEU A 341 4.90 31.58 9.23
C LEU A 341 5.59 30.51 10.10
N VAL A 342 6.91 30.62 10.31
CA VAL A 342 7.68 29.67 11.14
C VAL A 342 7.32 29.78 12.63
N GLY A 343 7.05 31.00 13.11
CA GLY A 343 6.61 31.23 14.47
C GLY A 343 5.26 30.57 14.75
N GLU A 344 4.33 30.69 13.81
CA GLU A 344 3.01 30.08 13.89
C GLU A 344 3.09 28.55 13.85
N ALA A 345 3.88 27.97 12.94
CA ALA A 345 4.12 26.53 12.91
C ALA A 345 4.70 25.99 14.23
N ARG A 346 5.62 26.74 14.87
CA ARG A 346 6.18 26.38 16.17
C ARG A 346 5.13 26.39 17.28
N ALA A 347 4.33 27.45 17.35
CA ALA A 347 3.24 27.55 18.31
C ALA A 347 2.20 26.43 18.11
N GLU A 348 1.94 26.06 16.86
CA GLU A 348 1.01 24.99 16.53
C GLU A 348 1.47 23.63 17.04
N LEU A 349 2.75 23.30 16.89
CA LEU A 349 3.29 22.06 17.44
C LEU A 349 3.16 21.99 18.97
N ASP A 350 3.26 23.12 19.67
CA ASP A 350 3.06 23.13 21.13
C ASP A 350 1.60 22.83 21.50
N ARG A 351 0.63 23.36 20.73
CA ARG A 351 -0.80 23.01 20.89
C ARG A 351 -1.04 21.53 20.62
N ILE A 352 -0.47 21.00 19.54
CA ILE A 352 -0.60 19.58 19.16
C ILE A 352 -0.01 18.67 20.25
N ARG A 353 1.19 18.98 20.75
CA ARG A 353 1.81 18.21 21.86
C ARG A 353 0.97 18.26 23.13
N ALA A 354 0.40 19.41 23.47
CA ALA A 354 -0.46 19.55 24.65
C ALA A 354 -1.70 18.66 24.53
N PHE A 355 -2.34 18.66 23.35
CA PHE A 355 -3.50 17.81 23.08
C PHE A 355 -3.17 16.31 23.11
N ILE A 356 -2.06 15.90 22.47
CA ILE A 356 -1.60 14.50 22.51
C ILE A 356 -1.44 14.00 23.96
N ARG A 357 -0.97 14.87 24.86
CA ARG A 357 -0.82 14.55 26.28
C ARG A 357 -2.15 14.52 27.02
N SER A 358 -3.08 15.43 26.73
CA SER A 358 -4.37 15.49 27.45
C SER A 358 -5.28 14.32 27.08
N GLU A 359 -5.33 13.96 25.80
CA GLU A 359 -6.19 12.88 25.29
C GLU A 359 -5.50 11.51 25.28
N GLU A 360 -4.30 11.40 25.86
CA GLU A 360 -3.51 10.16 25.93
C GLU A 360 -3.38 9.47 24.55
N ILE A 361 -3.22 10.26 23.49
CA ILE A 361 -3.18 9.78 22.11
C ILE A 361 -2.03 8.81 21.89
N MET A 362 -0.92 8.98 22.61
CA MET A 362 0.26 8.11 22.58
C MET A 362 1.22 8.45 23.71
N THR A 363 2.13 7.53 24.04
CA THR A 363 3.19 7.80 25.00
C THR A 363 4.13 8.92 24.51
N PRO A 364 4.26 10.04 25.22
CA PRO A 364 5.21 11.09 24.85
C PRO A 364 6.65 10.56 24.80
N PRO A 365 7.48 11.00 23.83
CA PRO A 365 8.85 10.54 23.75
C PRO A 365 9.65 11.01 24.98
N ALA A 366 10.52 10.13 25.51
CA ALA A 366 11.37 10.49 26.65
C ALA A 366 12.36 11.61 26.32
N ARG A 367 12.78 11.71 25.05
CA ARG A 367 13.64 12.76 24.50
C ARG A 367 13.26 12.99 23.03
N GLU A 368 13.30 14.25 22.61
CA GLU A 368 13.17 14.67 21.22
C GLU A 368 14.22 15.74 20.90
N ASN A 369 14.55 15.89 19.63
CA ASN A 369 15.51 16.86 19.09
C ASN A 369 14.95 17.46 17.78
N LEU A 370 13.69 17.90 17.83
CA LEU A 370 13.00 18.53 16.71
C LEU A 370 13.08 20.05 16.83
N SER A 371 13.47 20.70 15.75
CA SER A 371 13.41 22.15 15.61
C SER A 371 12.51 22.54 14.44
N VAL A 372 11.65 23.55 14.64
CA VAL A 372 10.92 24.18 13.53
C VAL A 372 11.78 25.30 12.97
N ALA A 373 12.09 25.21 11.68
CA ALA A 373 13.00 26.11 11.00
C ALA A 373 12.46 26.48 9.62
N GLU A 374 12.95 27.60 9.07
CA GLU A 374 12.74 27.88 7.66
C GLU A 374 13.45 26.82 6.83
N THR A 375 12.83 26.41 5.73
CA THR A 375 13.52 25.66 4.70
C THR A 375 14.76 26.46 4.26
N PRO A 376 15.97 25.87 4.32
CA PRO A 376 17.18 26.55 3.90
C PRO A 376 17.01 27.08 2.48
N GLU A 377 17.49 28.29 2.21
CA GLU A 377 17.33 28.98 0.90
C GLU A 377 17.60 28.06 -0.28
N TYR A 378 18.66 27.26 -0.17
CA TYR A 378 19.09 26.31 -1.17
C TYR A 378 18.11 25.17 -1.50
N ALA A 379 17.17 24.86 -0.59
CA ALA A 379 16.22 23.75 -0.70
C ALA A 379 14.78 24.23 -0.98
N ARG A 380 14.53 25.55 -1.02
CA ARG A 380 13.17 26.12 -1.11
C ARG A 380 12.47 25.79 -2.43
N SER A 381 13.21 25.64 -3.53
CA SER A 381 12.64 25.34 -4.85
C SER A 381 12.03 23.94 -4.98
N LEU A 382 12.35 23.03 -4.05
CA LEU A 382 11.97 21.62 -4.10
C LEU A 382 11.02 21.19 -2.96
N SER A 383 10.72 22.07 -2.02
CA SER A 383 9.99 21.72 -0.80
C SER A 383 8.95 22.77 -0.42
N PHE A 384 7.76 22.28 -0.07
CA PHE A 384 6.86 23.02 0.82
C PHE A 384 7.32 22.76 2.26
N ALA A 385 6.45 22.30 3.14
CA ALA A 385 6.87 21.86 4.45
C ALA A 385 7.27 20.39 4.39
N SER A 386 8.30 20.03 5.14
CA SER A 386 8.84 18.67 5.15
C SER A 386 9.56 18.37 6.46
N LEU A 387 9.61 17.09 6.80
CA LEU A 387 10.45 16.58 7.86
C LEU A 387 11.82 16.13 7.32
N ASP A 388 12.89 16.69 7.88
CA ASP A 388 14.25 16.16 7.75
C ASP A 388 14.67 15.45 9.04
N ALA A 389 14.39 14.15 9.15
CA ALA A 389 14.72 13.32 10.30
C ALA A 389 15.98 12.47 10.07
N PRO A 390 16.77 12.18 11.12
CA PRO A 390 17.94 11.33 10.99
C PRO A 390 17.54 9.88 10.68
N GLY A 391 18.41 9.18 9.97
CA GLY A 391 18.22 7.77 9.63
C GLY A 391 18.07 6.86 10.86
N ALA A 392 17.43 5.70 10.66
CA ALA A 392 17.10 4.77 11.75
C ALA A 392 18.31 4.29 12.56
N PHE A 393 19.51 4.30 11.97
CA PHE A 393 20.75 3.85 12.61
C PHE A 393 21.67 4.98 13.06
N GLU A 394 21.30 6.25 12.83
CA GLU A 394 22.07 7.42 13.25
C GLU A 394 22.10 7.57 14.78
N ARG A 395 23.29 7.80 15.32
CA ARG A 395 23.58 7.85 16.77
C ARG A 395 24.21 9.16 17.22
N VAL A 396 24.78 9.93 16.31
CA VAL A 396 25.50 11.18 16.58
C VAL A 396 24.65 12.37 16.13
N ALA A 397 24.38 12.50 14.82
CA ALA A 397 23.64 13.61 14.23
C ALA A 397 22.12 13.43 14.33
N THR A 398 21.60 13.47 15.56
CA THR A 398 20.20 13.10 15.87
C THR A 398 19.19 14.26 15.77
N GLU A 399 19.65 15.44 15.36
CA GLU A 399 18.79 16.60 15.08
C GLU A 399 17.78 16.30 13.97
N ALA A 400 16.57 16.79 14.14
CA ALA A 400 15.53 16.77 13.13
C ALA A 400 14.97 18.17 12.92
N TYR A 401 14.58 18.46 11.69
CA TYR A 401 14.00 19.75 11.32
C TYR A 401 12.63 19.55 10.71
N TYR A 402 11.64 20.23 11.28
CA TYR A 402 10.39 20.48 10.58
C TYR A 402 10.58 21.79 9.81
N TYR A 403 10.86 21.65 8.52
CA TYR A 403 11.08 22.79 7.65
C TYR A 403 9.75 23.34 7.15
N VAL A 404 9.60 24.65 7.19
CA VAL A 404 8.47 25.37 6.60
C VAL A 404 9.04 26.38 5.61
N THR A 405 8.66 26.28 4.34
CA THR A 405 9.20 27.14 3.29
C THR A 405 8.51 28.50 3.27
N PRO A 406 9.20 29.62 3.58
CA PRO A 406 8.65 30.95 3.37
C PRO A 406 8.53 31.25 1.86
N PRO A 407 7.67 32.21 1.46
CA PRO A 407 7.61 32.63 0.06
C PRO A 407 8.96 33.19 -0.39
N ASP A 408 9.33 32.94 -1.64
CA ASP A 408 10.59 33.48 -2.19
C ASP A 408 10.48 35.02 -2.31
N PRO A 409 11.43 35.79 -1.74
CA PRO A 409 11.44 37.24 -1.86
C PRO A 409 11.49 37.76 -3.31
N ALA A 410 11.98 36.95 -4.27
CA ALA A 410 12.03 37.29 -5.69
C ALA A 410 10.70 37.08 -6.42
N TRP A 411 9.72 36.40 -5.81
CA TRP A 411 8.40 36.22 -6.40
C TRP A 411 7.60 37.51 -6.41
N SER A 412 6.67 37.62 -7.37
CA SER A 412 5.68 38.70 -7.40
C SER A 412 4.80 38.68 -6.15
N ALA A 413 4.23 39.83 -5.77
CA ALA A 413 3.34 39.92 -4.61
C ALA A 413 2.18 38.92 -4.67
N GLN A 414 1.65 38.66 -5.88
CA GLN A 414 0.60 37.66 -6.09
C GLN A 414 1.09 36.24 -5.78
N GLN A 415 2.26 35.85 -6.27
CA GLN A 415 2.84 34.52 -6.01
C GLN A 415 3.18 34.31 -4.53
N GLN A 416 3.67 35.36 -3.85
CA GLN A 416 3.91 35.31 -2.42
C GLN A 416 2.59 35.12 -1.64
N GLU A 417 1.55 35.84 -2.02
CA GLU A 417 0.21 35.68 -1.42
C GLU A 417 -0.36 34.28 -1.67
N GLU A 418 -0.35 33.78 -2.91
CA GLU A 418 -0.82 32.43 -3.27
C GLU A 418 -0.08 31.33 -2.46
N HIS A 419 1.21 31.52 -2.20
CA HIS A 419 2.00 30.61 -1.36
C HIS A 419 1.57 30.67 0.11
N LEU A 420 1.29 31.85 0.64
CA LEU A 420 0.80 31.98 2.01
C LEU A 420 -0.64 31.46 2.17
N GLU A 421 -1.50 31.67 1.17
CA GLU A 421 -2.85 31.09 1.11
C GLU A 421 -2.82 29.54 1.17
N HIS A 422 -1.83 28.92 0.53
CA HIS A 422 -1.59 27.48 0.64
C HIS A 422 -1.22 27.07 2.08
N TYR A 423 -0.47 27.90 2.78
CA TYR A 423 -0.13 27.77 4.21
C TYR A 423 -1.13 28.43 5.15
N ASN A 424 -2.40 28.56 4.75
CA ASN A 424 -3.43 29.02 5.68
C ASN A 424 -3.40 28.22 7.00
N ARG A 425 -3.84 28.84 8.09
CA ARG A 425 -3.68 28.32 9.46
C ARG A 425 -4.15 26.88 9.61
N TYR A 426 -5.23 26.52 8.90
CA TYR A 426 -5.83 25.19 8.95
C TYR A 426 -4.98 24.17 8.18
N SER A 427 -4.57 24.48 6.95
CA SER A 427 -3.65 23.63 6.18
C SER A 427 -2.31 23.46 6.89
N LEU A 428 -1.74 24.53 7.44
CA LEU A 428 -0.49 24.46 8.23
C LEU A 428 -0.63 23.55 9.45
N THR A 429 -1.80 23.55 10.09
CA THR A 429 -2.10 22.64 11.21
C THR A 429 -2.10 21.19 10.77
N ILE A 430 -2.78 20.85 9.67
CA ILE A 430 -2.83 19.48 9.13
C ILE A 430 -1.43 19.02 8.70
N THR A 431 -0.66 19.89 8.04
CA THR A 431 0.73 19.60 7.65
C THR A 431 1.63 19.39 8.87
N SER A 432 1.45 20.18 9.93
CA SER A 432 2.22 20.01 11.18
C SER A 432 1.90 18.68 11.88
N ILE A 433 0.65 18.23 11.80
CA ILE A 433 0.22 16.90 12.26
C ILE A 433 0.89 15.80 11.42
N HIS A 434 0.94 15.98 10.10
CA HIS A 434 1.53 15.03 9.14
C HIS A 434 3.05 14.87 9.30
N GLU A 435 3.78 15.98 9.28
CA GLU A 435 5.24 15.99 9.25
C GLU A 435 5.86 15.73 10.63
N ALA A 436 5.25 16.28 11.70
CA ALA A 436 5.86 16.25 13.02
C ALA A 436 5.09 15.32 13.98
N PHE A 437 4.20 15.88 14.80
CA PHE A 437 3.48 15.15 15.83
C PHE A 437 2.00 15.08 15.47
N PRO A 438 1.36 13.91 15.48
CA PRO A 438 1.90 12.59 15.76
C PRO A 438 2.44 11.83 14.53
N GLY A 439 2.59 12.49 13.38
CA GLY A 439 2.97 11.87 12.11
C GLY A 439 4.43 11.42 12.00
N HIS A 440 5.12 11.85 10.95
CA HIS A 440 6.41 11.28 10.54
C HIS A 440 7.49 11.39 11.62
N TYR A 441 7.60 12.53 12.31
CA TYR A 441 8.65 12.68 13.32
C TYR A 441 8.47 11.71 14.49
N TYR A 442 7.25 11.57 14.98
CA TYR A 442 6.96 10.62 16.05
C TYR A 442 7.21 9.17 15.60
N GLN A 443 6.81 8.82 14.36
CA GLN A 443 7.11 7.50 13.79
C GLN A 443 8.62 7.25 13.71
N ALA A 444 9.41 8.23 13.28
CA ALA A 444 10.88 8.13 13.22
C ALA A 444 11.50 7.93 14.61
N LEU A 445 10.98 8.59 15.65
CA LEU A 445 11.42 8.38 17.04
C LEU A 445 11.17 6.94 17.51
N LYS A 446 10.02 6.35 17.17
CA LYS A 446 9.69 4.96 17.52
C LYS A 446 10.50 3.95 16.71
N LEU A 447 10.77 4.25 15.44
CA LEU A 447 11.58 3.40 14.57
C LEU A 447 12.97 3.11 15.16
N ARG A 448 13.60 4.13 15.76
CA ARG A 448 14.93 4.02 16.41
C ARG A 448 14.91 3.14 17.68
N GLN A 449 13.73 2.84 18.22
CA GLN A 449 13.54 1.96 19.37
C GLN A 449 13.18 0.53 18.96
N THR A 450 12.95 0.29 17.66
CA THR A 450 12.56 -1.03 17.14
C THR A 450 13.73 -2.02 17.23
N PRO A 451 13.55 -3.21 17.83
CA PRO A 451 14.65 -4.19 17.96
C PRO A 451 15.08 -4.83 16.63
N SER A 452 14.18 -4.95 15.66
CA SER A 452 14.46 -5.57 14.36
C SER A 452 15.16 -4.59 13.42
N ARG A 453 16.41 -4.88 13.07
CA ARG A 453 17.17 -4.13 12.06
C ARG A 453 16.52 -4.19 10.67
N VAL A 454 15.90 -5.33 10.34
CA VAL A 454 15.22 -5.52 9.05
C VAL A 454 14.04 -4.57 8.94
N ARG A 455 13.16 -4.52 9.94
CA ARG A 455 11.97 -3.65 9.93
C ARG A 455 12.28 -2.17 10.20
N SER A 456 13.48 -1.88 10.72
CA SER A 456 14.01 -0.51 10.77
C SER A 456 14.59 -0.03 9.45
N ALA A 457 15.20 -0.93 8.66
CA ALA A 457 15.86 -0.60 7.40
C ALA A 457 14.90 -0.63 6.19
N LEU A 458 13.96 -1.57 6.16
CA LEU A 458 13.15 -1.89 4.99
C LEU A 458 11.68 -1.55 5.29
N GLY A 459 11.31 -0.32 4.94
CA GLY A 459 9.98 0.23 5.18
C GLY A 459 9.00 0.04 4.01
N ALA A 460 7.71 0.01 4.31
CA ALA A 460 6.63 0.03 3.32
C ALA A 460 6.02 1.45 3.23
N ALA A 461 5.92 2.00 2.03
CA ALA A 461 5.47 3.38 1.84
C ALA A 461 4.02 3.56 2.29
N SER A 462 3.16 2.54 2.10
CA SER A 462 1.79 2.60 2.60
C SER A 462 1.73 2.75 4.12
N PHE A 463 2.64 2.14 4.89
CA PHE A 463 2.60 2.33 6.33
C PHE A 463 3.16 3.68 6.77
N VAL A 464 4.24 4.15 6.16
CA VAL A 464 4.85 5.45 6.50
C VAL A 464 3.89 6.61 6.17
N GLU A 465 3.45 6.67 4.92
CA GLU A 465 2.56 7.73 4.44
C GLU A 465 1.13 7.57 4.95
N GLY A 466 0.68 6.31 5.07
CA GLY A 466 -0.62 6.00 5.64
C GLY A 466 -0.72 6.36 7.11
N TRP A 467 0.37 6.23 7.89
CA TRP A 467 0.41 6.65 9.30
C TRP A 467 0.20 8.16 9.44
N ALA A 468 1.01 8.96 8.74
CA ALA A 468 0.90 10.41 8.79
C ALA A 468 -0.49 10.87 8.32
N HIS A 469 -1.01 10.29 7.23
CA HIS A 469 -2.34 10.60 6.73
C HIS A 469 -3.48 10.11 7.66
N TYR A 470 -3.29 9.01 8.38
CA TYR A 470 -4.21 8.55 9.44
C TYR A 470 -4.23 9.54 10.61
N CYS A 471 -3.06 10.03 11.04
CA CYS A 471 -2.94 10.98 12.14
C CYS A 471 -3.70 12.29 11.88
N GLU A 472 -3.68 12.80 10.63
CA GLU A 472 -4.46 13.97 10.22
C GLU A 472 -5.95 13.84 10.58
N GLN A 473 -6.56 12.71 10.21
CA GLN A 473 -7.97 12.46 10.48
C GLN A 473 -8.22 12.11 11.95
N MET A 474 -7.39 11.24 12.53
CA MET A 474 -7.56 10.77 13.89
C MET A 474 -7.50 11.91 14.91
N MET A 475 -6.58 12.87 14.75
CA MET A 475 -6.51 14.02 15.66
C MET A 475 -7.82 14.80 15.71
N ILE A 476 -8.47 15.00 14.56
CA ILE A 476 -9.77 15.66 14.48
C ILE A 476 -10.87 14.79 15.10
N GLU A 477 -10.87 13.49 14.84
CA GLU A 477 -11.83 12.52 15.42
C GLU A 477 -11.77 12.51 16.96
N GLU A 478 -10.58 12.64 17.54
CA GLU A 478 -10.38 12.69 18.99
C GLU A 478 -10.65 14.09 19.58
N GLY A 479 -11.00 15.08 18.76
CA GLY A 479 -11.48 16.39 19.21
C GLY A 479 -10.49 17.55 19.05
N PHE A 480 -9.34 17.34 18.41
CA PHE A 480 -8.39 18.42 18.16
C PHE A 480 -9.03 19.53 17.30
N GLY A 481 -8.86 20.78 17.74
CA GLY A 481 -9.48 21.93 17.08
C GLY A 481 -10.97 22.13 17.40
N GLY A 482 -11.57 21.33 18.30
CA GLY A 482 -12.89 21.61 18.89
C GLY A 482 -14.03 21.68 17.88
N ASN A 483 -14.09 20.73 16.94
CA ASN A 483 -15.07 20.69 15.84
C ASN A 483 -15.05 21.89 14.88
N ASN A 484 -13.93 22.62 14.78
CA ASN A 484 -13.79 23.71 13.83
C ASN A 484 -14.03 23.22 12.38
N PRO A 485 -15.08 23.70 11.68
CA PRO A 485 -15.40 23.22 10.34
C PRO A 485 -14.31 23.57 9.32
N LYS A 486 -13.57 24.67 9.49
CA LYS A 486 -12.47 25.04 8.60
C LYS A 486 -11.29 24.07 8.71
N LEU A 487 -10.97 23.62 9.93
CA LEU A 487 -9.94 22.58 10.13
C LEU A 487 -10.37 21.24 9.52
N ARG A 488 -11.64 20.85 9.72
CA ARG A 488 -12.23 19.67 9.06
C ARG A 488 -12.15 19.77 7.54
N LEU A 489 -12.51 20.92 6.96
CA LEU A 489 -12.45 21.12 5.51
C LEU A 489 -11.00 21.05 4.99
N ALA A 490 -10.03 21.63 5.70
CA ALA A 490 -8.61 21.52 5.34
C ALA A 490 -8.10 20.06 5.35
N GLN A 491 -8.49 19.27 6.35
CA GLN A 491 -8.15 17.85 6.40
C GLN A 491 -8.78 17.06 5.24
N LEU A 492 -10.05 17.34 4.92
CA LEU A 492 -10.75 16.70 3.81
C LEU A 492 -10.15 17.08 2.45
N ASP A 493 -9.76 18.34 2.26
CA ASP A 493 -9.07 18.81 1.04
C ASP A 493 -7.74 18.08 0.84
N ALA A 494 -6.95 17.98 1.91
CA ALA A 494 -5.70 17.22 1.94
C ALA A 494 -5.92 15.71 1.65
N ALA A 495 -7.02 15.13 2.11
CA ALA A 495 -7.41 13.75 1.81
C ALA A 495 -7.88 13.57 0.37
N LEU A 496 -8.65 14.52 -0.17
CA LEU A 496 -9.17 14.48 -1.52
C LEU A 496 -8.06 14.50 -2.56
N LEU A 497 -7.00 15.30 -2.34
CA LEU A 497 -5.81 15.28 -3.20
C LEU A 497 -5.17 13.88 -3.25
N ARG A 498 -5.00 13.23 -2.10
CA ARG A 498 -4.42 11.88 -1.99
C ARG A 498 -5.33 10.80 -2.60
N LEU A 499 -6.65 11.00 -2.55
CA LEU A 499 -7.63 10.16 -3.26
C LEU A 499 -7.57 10.36 -4.78
N CYS A 500 -7.34 11.58 -5.26
CA CYS A 500 -7.09 11.81 -6.68
C CYS A 500 -5.82 11.09 -7.13
N ARG A 501 -4.73 11.19 -6.37
CA ARG A 501 -3.49 10.42 -6.60
C ARG A 501 -3.75 8.92 -6.66
N TYR A 502 -4.55 8.39 -5.72
CA TYR A 502 -4.94 6.98 -5.68
C TYR A 502 -5.60 6.52 -6.99
N VAL A 503 -6.63 7.24 -7.46
CA VAL A 503 -7.38 6.87 -8.66
C VAL A 503 -6.52 7.05 -9.91
N ILE A 504 -5.81 8.18 -10.02
CA ILE A 504 -4.98 8.52 -11.17
C ILE A 504 -3.81 7.54 -11.31
N GLY A 505 -3.07 7.23 -10.24
CA GLY A 505 -1.96 6.28 -10.28
C GLY A 505 -2.39 4.91 -10.81
N ILE A 506 -3.56 4.41 -10.38
CA ILE A 506 -4.11 3.16 -10.94
C ILE A 506 -4.47 3.34 -12.42
N ARG A 507 -5.22 4.38 -12.78
CA ARG A 507 -5.73 4.54 -14.15
C ARG A 507 -4.63 4.81 -15.17
N MET A 508 -3.63 5.62 -14.82
CA MET A 508 -2.48 5.93 -15.68
C MET A 508 -1.66 4.68 -15.98
N HIS A 509 -1.39 3.84 -14.98
CA HIS A 509 -0.51 2.68 -15.16
C HIS A 509 -1.22 1.38 -15.54
N THR A 510 -2.57 1.33 -15.47
CA THR A 510 -3.32 0.08 -15.74
C THR A 510 -4.52 0.22 -16.68
N ALA A 511 -5.04 1.44 -16.90
CA ALA A 511 -6.27 1.67 -17.65
C ALA A 511 -6.14 2.72 -18.77
N GLY A 512 -4.92 3.14 -19.10
CA GLY A 512 -4.64 4.01 -20.26
C GLY A 512 -5.02 5.47 -20.09
N MET A 513 -5.20 5.98 -18.87
CA MET A 513 -5.38 7.41 -18.62
C MET A 513 -4.13 8.19 -19.04
N SER A 514 -4.32 9.16 -19.92
CA SER A 514 -3.28 10.09 -20.39
C SER A 514 -2.91 11.14 -19.34
N TYR A 515 -1.78 11.83 -19.56
CA TYR A 515 -1.37 12.97 -18.74
C TYR A 515 -2.45 14.08 -18.70
N ASP A 516 -2.98 14.48 -19.85
CA ASP A 516 -3.99 15.56 -19.92
C ASP A 516 -5.29 15.17 -19.21
N GLU A 517 -5.74 13.91 -19.34
CA GLU A 517 -6.90 13.42 -18.60
C GLU A 517 -6.66 13.42 -17.08
N ALA A 518 -5.43 13.16 -16.64
CA ALA A 518 -5.06 13.25 -15.23
C ALA A 518 -5.06 14.71 -14.73
N VAL A 519 -4.59 15.67 -15.54
CA VAL A 519 -4.67 17.11 -15.24
C VAL A 519 -6.13 17.53 -15.04
N GLU A 520 -6.98 17.21 -16.01
CA GLU A 520 -8.42 17.54 -15.93
C GLU A 520 -9.11 16.83 -14.76
N PHE A 521 -8.68 15.62 -14.41
CA PHE A 521 -9.18 14.92 -13.22
C PHE A 521 -8.81 15.66 -11.92
N PHE A 522 -7.55 16.08 -11.73
CA PHE A 522 -7.16 16.85 -10.55
C PHE A 522 -7.91 18.18 -10.43
N MET A 523 -8.14 18.87 -11.56
CA MET A 523 -8.90 20.12 -11.58
C MET A 523 -10.37 19.89 -11.21
N ARG A 524 -11.03 18.93 -11.87
CA ARG A 524 -12.46 18.71 -11.72
C ARG A 524 -12.83 18.01 -10.42
N GLU A 525 -12.08 16.98 -10.05
CA GLU A 525 -12.40 16.11 -8.92
C GLU A 525 -11.70 16.53 -7.64
N GLY A 526 -10.52 17.14 -7.74
CA GLY A 526 -9.69 17.57 -6.61
C GLY A 526 -9.64 19.08 -6.37
N TYR A 527 -10.42 19.87 -7.12
CA TYR A 527 -10.47 21.34 -7.02
C TYR A 527 -9.12 22.04 -7.18
N GLN A 528 -8.16 21.40 -7.85
CA GLN A 528 -6.81 21.94 -8.00
C GLN A 528 -6.76 23.03 -9.08
N ALA A 529 -5.97 24.08 -8.83
CA ALA A 529 -5.57 25.01 -9.88
C ALA A 529 -4.74 24.28 -10.94
N ARG A 530 -4.84 24.70 -12.21
CA ARG A 530 -4.18 24.02 -13.35
C ARG A 530 -2.69 23.78 -13.14
N THR A 531 -1.94 24.77 -12.68
CA THR A 531 -0.49 24.64 -12.43
C THR A 531 -0.16 23.53 -11.42
N ASN A 532 -0.96 23.40 -10.36
CA ASN A 532 -0.80 22.33 -9.38
C ASN A 532 -1.25 20.98 -9.96
N ALA A 533 -2.35 20.95 -10.73
CA ALA A 533 -2.83 19.75 -11.40
C ALA A 533 -1.81 19.18 -12.41
N GLU A 534 -1.15 20.02 -13.18
CA GLU A 534 -0.06 19.65 -14.10
C GLU A 534 1.14 19.05 -13.35
N ARG A 535 1.56 19.67 -12.24
CA ARG A 535 2.63 19.14 -11.39
C ARG A 535 2.27 17.76 -10.82
N GLU A 536 1.06 17.61 -10.31
CA GLU A 536 0.56 16.36 -9.73
C GLU A 536 0.39 15.25 -10.78
N ALA A 537 -0.15 15.56 -11.96
CA ALA A 537 -0.26 14.63 -13.07
C ALA A 537 1.13 14.18 -13.58
N ARG A 538 2.10 15.11 -13.65
CA ARG A 538 3.48 14.80 -14.04
C ARG A 538 4.11 13.84 -13.04
N ARG A 539 3.97 14.11 -11.74
CA ARG A 539 4.41 13.19 -10.68
C ARG A 539 3.71 11.83 -10.80
N GLY A 540 2.42 11.80 -11.11
CA GLY A 540 1.67 10.57 -11.35
C GLY A 540 2.26 9.67 -12.44
N THR A 541 2.91 10.23 -13.48
CA THR A 541 3.62 9.42 -14.48
C THR A 541 4.88 8.73 -13.91
N LEU A 542 5.53 9.35 -12.92
CA LEU A 542 6.81 8.96 -12.33
C LEU A 542 6.64 8.09 -11.07
N ASP A 543 5.51 8.23 -10.39
CA ASP A 543 5.16 7.59 -9.12
C ASP A 543 3.95 6.66 -9.32
N PRO A 544 4.15 5.43 -9.81
CA PRO A 544 3.06 4.54 -10.17
C PRO A 544 2.22 4.14 -8.97
N THR A 545 2.84 3.99 -7.79
CA THR A 545 2.18 3.56 -6.55
C THR A 545 1.62 4.74 -5.75
N TYR A 546 1.24 5.81 -6.43
CA TYR A 546 0.73 7.06 -5.85
C TYR A 546 -0.40 6.90 -4.81
N LEU A 547 -1.08 5.75 -4.84
CA LEU A 547 -2.13 5.33 -3.92
C LEU A 547 -1.69 5.06 -2.48
N VAL A 548 -0.39 4.90 -2.19
CA VAL A 548 0.11 4.39 -0.89
C VAL A 548 -0.38 5.20 0.32
N TYR A 549 -0.55 6.52 0.19
CA TYR A 549 -1.07 7.41 1.23
C TYR A 549 -2.45 6.96 1.73
N THR A 550 -3.46 7.01 0.86
CA THR A 550 -4.84 6.67 1.22
C THR A 550 -5.00 5.16 1.44
N LEU A 551 -4.29 4.32 0.65
CA LEU A 551 -4.27 2.87 0.86
C LEU A 551 -3.85 2.53 2.29
N GLY A 552 -2.72 3.06 2.72
CA GLY A 552 -2.16 2.85 4.04
C GLY A 552 -3.05 3.34 5.15
N LYS A 553 -3.56 4.59 5.03
CA LYS A 553 -4.54 5.16 5.97
C LYS A 553 -5.74 4.24 6.16
N MET A 554 -6.36 3.79 5.07
CA MET A 554 -7.53 2.89 5.13
C MET A 554 -7.19 1.57 5.82
N GLN A 555 -6.01 1.00 5.55
CA GLN A 555 -5.58 -0.24 6.20
C GLN A 555 -5.34 -0.05 7.71
N ILE A 556 -4.74 1.07 8.12
CA ILE A 556 -4.53 1.42 9.54
C ILE A 556 -5.88 1.65 10.24
N MET A 557 -6.81 2.37 9.62
CA MET A 557 -8.15 2.59 10.18
C MET A 557 -8.90 1.27 10.39
N ARG A 558 -8.89 0.37 9.38
CA ARG A 558 -9.51 -0.97 9.53
C ARG A 558 -8.85 -1.77 10.65
N LEU A 559 -7.52 -1.72 10.75
CA LEU A 559 -6.78 -2.39 11.83
C LEU A 559 -7.14 -1.81 13.21
N ARG A 560 -7.26 -0.48 13.33
CA ARG A 560 -7.71 0.21 14.55
C ARG A 560 -9.10 -0.26 14.95
N ASP A 561 -10.04 -0.28 14.02
CA ASP A 561 -11.43 -0.61 14.31
C ASP A 561 -11.60 -2.06 14.75
N GLU A 562 -10.84 -2.98 14.15
CA GLU A 562 -10.81 -4.38 14.57
C GLU A 562 -10.13 -4.59 15.92
N TRP A 563 -9.04 -3.89 16.17
CA TRP A 563 -8.38 -3.90 17.48
C TRP A 563 -9.32 -3.36 18.55
N ARG A 564 -10.00 -2.23 18.29
CA ARG A 564 -11.03 -1.65 19.15
C ARG A 564 -12.14 -2.66 19.44
N LYS A 565 -12.66 -3.33 18.41
CA LYS A 565 -13.69 -4.37 18.58
C LYS A 565 -13.20 -5.54 19.45
N ARG A 566 -11.94 -5.95 19.31
CA ARG A 566 -11.36 -7.03 20.12
C ARG A 566 -11.14 -6.64 21.58
N MET A 567 -10.76 -5.39 21.83
CA MET A 567 -10.48 -4.88 23.17
C MET A 567 -11.74 -4.46 23.93
N GLY A 568 -12.83 -4.13 23.22
CA GLY A 568 -14.08 -3.65 23.82
C GLY A 568 -13.84 -2.44 24.71
N ASP A 569 -14.38 -2.46 25.93
CA ASP A 569 -14.26 -1.37 26.90
C ASP A 569 -12.81 -1.12 27.38
N SER A 570 -11.90 -2.08 27.13
CA SER A 570 -10.47 -1.94 27.44
C SER A 570 -9.69 -1.24 26.32
N PHE A 571 -10.33 -0.87 25.21
CA PHE A 571 -9.66 -0.15 24.14
C PHE A 571 -9.17 1.22 24.63
N ARG A 572 -7.89 1.50 24.43
CA ARG A 572 -7.28 2.82 24.56
C ARG A 572 -6.52 3.11 23.27
N ILE A 573 -6.69 4.32 22.75
CA ILE A 573 -6.09 4.68 21.46
C ILE A 573 -4.56 4.79 21.57
N GLY A 574 -4.04 5.29 22.70
CA GLY A 574 -2.61 5.28 23.01
C GLY A 574 -1.98 3.90 22.94
N ASP A 575 -2.59 2.89 23.55
CA ASP A 575 -2.12 1.50 23.51
C ASP A 575 -2.07 0.94 22.08
N PHE A 576 -3.07 1.29 21.26
CA PHE A 576 -3.07 0.92 19.84
C PHE A 576 -1.89 1.53 19.09
N HIS A 577 -1.65 2.84 19.24
CA HIS A 577 -0.55 3.54 18.57
C HIS A 577 0.82 3.05 19.02
N ASP A 578 1.04 2.92 20.34
CA ASP A 578 2.30 2.43 20.87
C ASP A 578 2.60 1.00 20.42
N ARG A 579 1.56 0.14 20.37
CA ARG A 579 1.72 -1.22 19.85
C ARG A 579 2.02 -1.23 18.35
N LEU A 580 1.27 -0.48 17.56
CA LEU A 580 1.42 -0.41 16.10
C LEU A 580 2.85 0.03 15.71
N LEU A 581 3.34 1.10 16.32
CA LEU A 581 4.66 1.68 16.01
C LEU A 581 5.84 0.89 16.59
N SER A 582 5.60 -0.05 17.52
CA SER A 582 6.66 -0.88 18.11
C SER A 582 7.28 -1.90 17.14
N TYR A 583 6.63 -2.13 15.99
CA TYR A 583 7.04 -3.15 15.04
C TYR A 583 7.99 -2.65 13.94
N GLY A 584 8.40 -1.39 13.95
CA GLY A 584 9.16 -0.77 12.86
C GLY A 584 8.25 -0.32 11.73
N MET A 585 8.70 -0.38 10.48
CA MET A 585 7.92 0.08 9.31
C MET A 585 7.49 -1.02 8.32
N PRO A 586 7.10 -2.24 8.74
CA PRO A 586 6.72 -3.28 7.78
C PRO A 586 5.39 -2.93 7.07
N PRO A 587 5.06 -3.61 5.95
CA PRO A 587 3.74 -3.55 5.34
C PRO A 587 2.60 -3.73 6.34
N VAL A 588 1.48 -3.01 6.15
CA VAL A 588 0.35 -3.02 7.12
C VAL A 588 -0.24 -4.43 7.33
N LYS A 589 -0.12 -5.33 6.34
CA LYS A 589 -0.48 -6.76 6.48
C LYS A 589 0.30 -7.43 7.62
N ILE A 590 1.59 -7.13 7.79
CA ILE A 590 2.42 -7.65 8.88
C ILE A 590 2.02 -7.03 10.21
N LEU A 591 1.74 -5.73 10.27
CA LEU A 591 1.23 -5.08 11.49
C LEU A 591 -0.07 -5.71 11.97
N ARG A 592 -0.99 -5.97 11.03
CA ARG A 592 -2.24 -6.67 11.30
C ARG A 592 -2.02 -8.08 11.84
N MET A 593 -1.11 -8.86 11.24
CA MET A 593 -0.70 -10.17 11.76
C MET A 593 -0.15 -10.07 13.18
N ALA A 594 0.70 -9.07 13.43
CA ALA A 594 1.36 -8.90 14.71
C ALA A 594 0.44 -8.44 15.83
N MET A 595 -0.62 -7.69 15.51
CA MET A 595 -1.60 -7.22 16.49
C MET A 595 -2.73 -8.22 16.67
N LEU A 596 -3.29 -8.79 15.59
CA LEU A 596 -4.48 -9.63 15.68
C LEU A 596 -4.19 -11.15 15.65
N GLY A 597 -2.98 -11.56 15.33
CA GLY A 597 -2.62 -12.97 15.08
C GLY A 597 -2.95 -13.42 13.65
N ASP A 598 -2.60 -14.67 13.32
CA ASP A 598 -2.72 -15.23 11.95
C ASP A 598 -4.14 -15.31 11.41
N GLU A 599 -5.15 -15.38 12.28
CA GLU A 599 -6.56 -15.29 11.86
C GLU A 599 -6.90 -13.91 11.28
N GLY A 600 -6.18 -12.86 11.68
CA GLY A 600 -6.31 -11.50 11.15
C GLY A 600 -5.62 -11.29 9.79
N ALA A 601 -4.69 -12.15 9.37
CA ALA A 601 -4.03 -12.01 8.06
C ALA A 601 -4.99 -12.23 6.87
N ARG A 602 -6.05 -13.02 7.10
CA ARG A 602 -6.99 -13.48 6.07
C ARG A 602 -8.11 -12.48 5.76
N SER A 603 -8.26 -11.43 6.57
CA SER A 603 -9.39 -10.48 6.51
C SER A 603 -9.09 -9.19 5.73
N ASN A 604 -7.95 -9.09 5.03
CA ASN A 604 -7.72 -8.03 4.04
C ASN A 604 -8.59 -8.17 2.77
N ALA A 605 -9.36 -9.26 2.64
CA ALA A 605 -10.37 -9.46 1.60
C ALA A 605 -11.82 -9.15 2.05
N GLY A 606 -11.99 -8.31 3.07
CA GLY A 606 -13.30 -7.95 3.62
C GLY A 606 -13.97 -6.78 2.90
N VAL A 607 -14.55 -7.02 1.72
CA VAL A 607 -15.97 -6.68 1.54
C VAL A 607 -16.69 -7.88 2.14
N GLU A 608 -17.40 -7.66 3.23
CA GLU A 608 -18.24 -8.61 3.99
C GLU A 608 -18.15 -10.08 3.52
N GLN A 609 -17.23 -10.83 4.09
CA GLN A 609 -17.30 -12.29 4.06
C GLN A 609 -18.17 -12.75 5.23
N SER A 610 -19.45 -13.04 4.94
CA SER A 610 -20.17 -14.04 5.72
C SER A 610 -19.34 -15.33 5.71
N SER A 611 -19.08 -15.88 6.90
CA SER A 611 -18.44 -17.18 7.15
C SER A 611 -18.44 -18.11 5.93
N SER A 612 -17.31 -18.23 5.24
CA SER A 612 -17.16 -19.16 4.13
C SER A 612 -17.02 -20.58 4.68
N GLU A 613 -18.14 -21.30 4.71
CA GLU A 613 -18.08 -22.75 4.68
C GLU A 613 -17.33 -23.18 3.41
N GLU A 614 -16.30 -24.01 3.60
CA GLU A 614 -15.42 -24.49 2.54
C GLU A 614 -16.23 -25.09 1.37
N ALA A 615 -16.04 -24.56 0.17
CA ALA A 615 -16.77 -24.98 -1.02
C ALA A 615 -16.37 -26.40 -1.45
N LYS A 616 -17.25 -27.38 -1.24
CA LYS A 616 -16.98 -28.79 -1.59
C LYS A 616 -17.36 -29.08 -3.05
N PRO A 617 -16.49 -29.67 -3.87
CA PRO A 617 -16.87 -30.08 -5.22
C PRO A 617 -17.96 -31.16 -5.16
N VAL A 618 -18.90 -31.11 -6.11
CA VAL A 618 -19.99 -32.08 -6.26
C VAL A 618 -19.81 -32.79 -7.59
N GLU A 619 -19.69 -34.11 -7.54
CA GLU A 619 -19.65 -34.94 -8.75
C GLU A 619 -21.00 -34.91 -9.46
N PHE A 620 -20.98 -34.91 -10.79
CA PHE A 620 -22.18 -34.92 -11.61
C PHE A 620 -22.01 -35.80 -12.85
N SER A 621 -23.12 -36.28 -13.40
CA SER A 621 -23.15 -37.10 -14.61
C SER A 621 -24.21 -36.58 -15.57
N LEU A 622 -23.85 -36.42 -16.85
CA LEU A 622 -24.75 -35.91 -17.88
C LEU A 622 -25.97 -36.84 -18.06
N LEU A 623 -27.17 -36.25 -18.02
CA LEU A 623 -28.42 -36.94 -18.35
C LEU A 623 -28.89 -36.58 -19.76
N ALA A 624 -28.83 -35.30 -20.10
CA ALA A 624 -29.21 -34.79 -21.41
C ALA A 624 -28.60 -33.43 -21.69
N SER A 625 -28.37 -33.13 -22.96
CA SER A 625 -28.15 -31.78 -23.45
C SER A 625 -28.84 -31.62 -24.79
N GLY A 626 -29.02 -30.37 -25.22
CA GLY A 626 -29.60 -30.07 -26.52
C GLY A 626 -29.58 -28.59 -26.83
N ALA A 627 -29.64 -28.26 -28.12
CA ALA A 627 -29.77 -26.88 -28.59
C ALA A 627 -31.23 -26.37 -28.53
N MET A 628 -32.21 -27.26 -28.39
CA MET A 628 -33.64 -26.93 -28.41
C MET A 628 -34.34 -27.46 -27.16
N SER A 629 -35.11 -26.60 -26.51
CA SER A 629 -36.07 -26.91 -25.44
C SER A 629 -37.32 -26.04 -25.57
N ALA A 630 -38.41 -26.39 -24.87
CA ALA A 630 -39.59 -25.54 -24.75
C ALA A 630 -39.41 -24.41 -23.69
N HIS A 631 -38.18 -24.18 -23.20
CA HIS A 631 -37.91 -23.11 -22.25
C HIS A 631 -37.89 -21.75 -22.96
N GLU A 632 -38.93 -20.95 -22.72
CA GLU A 632 -39.07 -19.60 -23.28
C GLU A 632 -38.47 -18.51 -22.39
N GLY A 633 -37.90 -18.87 -21.24
CA GLY A 633 -37.34 -17.93 -20.27
C GLY A 633 -35.94 -17.42 -20.62
N VAL A 634 -35.45 -16.49 -19.78
CA VAL A 634 -34.04 -16.06 -19.77
C VAL A 634 -33.14 -17.18 -19.23
N ARG A 635 -31.82 -16.97 -19.28
CA ARG A 635 -30.80 -17.83 -18.67
C ARG A 635 -31.20 -18.19 -17.23
N ALA A 636 -31.22 -19.47 -16.89
CA ALA A 636 -31.70 -19.97 -15.60
C ALA A 636 -31.04 -21.29 -15.21
N VAL A 637 -31.00 -21.60 -13.92
CA VAL A 637 -30.58 -22.91 -13.40
C VAL A 637 -31.58 -23.40 -12.36
N GLU A 638 -31.94 -24.67 -12.43
CA GLU A 638 -32.96 -25.30 -11.60
C GLU A 638 -32.40 -26.55 -10.90
N LEU A 639 -32.82 -26.76 -9.65
CA LEU A 639 -32.52 -27.95 -8.85
C LEU A 639 -33.81 -28.73 -8.63
N ILE A 640 -33.81 -29.98 -9.08
CA ILE A 640 -34.96 -30.89 -9.05
C ILE A 640 -34.64 -32.02 -8.07
N THR A 641 -35.51 -32.20 -7.07
CA THR A 641 -35.27 -33.14 -5.96
C THR A 641 -36.33 -34.23 -5.83
N ASP A 642 -37.29 -34.28 -6.75
CA ASP A 642 -38.34 -35.30 -6.81
C ASP A 642 -38.70 -35.69 -8.25
N GLU A 643 -39.37 -36.84 -8.39
CA GLU A 643 -39.74 -37.42 -9.68
C GLU A 643 -40.77 -36.57 -10.44
N ALA A 644 -41.69 -35.91 -9.74
CA ALA A 644 -42.71 -35.08 -10.36
C ALA A 644 -42.10 -33.83 -11.01
N GLY A 645 -41.13 -33.20 -10.35
CA GLY A 645 -40.36 -32.09 -10.89
C GLY A 645 -39.51 -32.52 -12.08
N TRP A 646 -38.95 -33.73 -12.05
CA TRP A 646 -38.17 -34.22 -13.18
C TRP A 646 -39.03 -34.49 -14.41
N ARG A 647 -40.22 -35.07 -14.23
CA ARG A 647 -41.20 -35.22 -15.30
C ARG A 647 -41.56 -33.88 -15.94
N ARG A 648 -41.84 -32.84 -15.13
CA ARG A 648 -42.16 -31.49 -15.63
C ARG A 648 -40.99 -30.86 -16.39
N ALA A 649 -39.78 -30.90 -15.85
CA ALA A 649 -38.61 -30.36 -16.55
C ALA A 649 -38.33 -31.13 -17.85
N TRP A 650 -38.58 -32.44 -17.86
CA TRP A 650 -38.42 -33.28 -19.05
C TRP A 650 -39.47 -33.02 -20.14
N GLU A 651 -40.67 -32.56 -19.80
CA GLU A 651 -41.61 -32.05 -20.81
C GLU A 651 -41.01 -30.85 -21.55
N THR A 652 -40.24 -30.02 -20.86
CA THR A 652 -39.55 -28.85 -21.43
C THR A 652 -38.33 -29.23 -22.26
N ILE A 653 -37.50 -30.18 -21.80
CA ILE A 653 -36.17 -30.45 -22.40
C ILE A 653 -36.05 -31.80 -23.13
N GLY A 654 -37.00 -32.70 -22.92
CA GLY A 654 -36.95 -34.08 -23.38
C GLY A 654 -37.15 -34.21 -24.88
N GLY A 655 -37.92 -33.31 -25.50
CA GLY A 655 -38.13 -33.30 -26.96
C GLY A 655 -38.69 -34.63 -27.50
N GLY A 656 -39.58 -35.28 -26.73
CA GLY A 656 -40.17 -36.59 -27.08
C GLY A 656 -39.30 -37.81 -26.77
N ARG A 657 -38.10 -37.63 -26.21
CA ARG A 657 -37.24 -38.74 -25.77
C ARG A 657 -37.79 -39.40 -24.48
N PRO A 658 -37.52 -40.71 -24.26
CA PRO A 658 -37.84 -41.37 -23.00
C PRO A 658 -37.23 -40.63 -21.80
N LEU A 659 -37.99 -40.53 -20.70
CA LEU A 659 -37.53 -39.92 -19.45
C LEU A 659 -36.37 -40.75 -18.85
N PRO A 660 -35.20 -40.16 -18.57
CA PRO A 660 -34.12 -40.85 -17.88
C PRO A 660 -34.54 -41.24 -16.47
N ASP A 661 -34.26 -42.48 -16.09
CA ASP A 661 -34.52 -42.98 -14.74
C ASP A 661 -33.52 -42.38 -13.75
N VAL A 662 -34.03 -41.78 -12.67
CA VAL A 662 -33.24 -41.15 -11.61
C VAL A 662 -33.87 -41.51 -10.26
N SER A 663 -33.13 -42.27 -9.44
CA SER A 663 -33.53 -42.55 -8.06
C SER A 663 -33.37 -41.30 -7.19
N PHE A 664 -34.48 -40.59 -6.97
CA PHE A 664 -34.47 -39.36 -6.17
C PHE A 664 -34.15 -39.61 -4.70
N ASP A 665 -34.25 -40.84 -4.19
CA ASP A 665 -33.82 -41.18 -2.82
C ASP A 665 -32.34 -40.87 -2.57
N THR A 666 -31.50 -41.02 -3.60
CA THR A 666 -30.04 -40.85 -3.50
C THR A 666 -29.48 -39.76 -4.40
N ARG A 667 -30.27 -39.24 -5.36
CA ARG A 667 -29.82 -38.25 -6.35
C ARG A 667 -30.78 -37.06 -6.47
N ALA A 668 -30.28 -36.01 -7.11
CA ALA A 668 -31.06 -34.87 -7.58
C ALA A 668 -30.60 -34.51 -9.01
N VAL A 669 -31.36 -33.67 -9.72
CA VAL A 669 -31.03 -33.22 -11.06
C VAL A 669 -30.83 -31.71 -11.09
N VAL A 670 -29.79 -31.24 -11.77
CA VAL A 670 -29.55 -29.82 -12.05
C VAL A 670 -29.74 -29.59 -13.54
N VAL A 671 -30.58 -28.62 -13.90
CA VAL A 671 -30.81 -28.22 -15.30
C VAL A 671 -30.38 -26.77 -15.48
N ALA A 672 -29.46 -26.52 -16.40
CA ALA A 672 -29.04 -25.18 -16.79
C ALA A 672 -29.57 -24.85 -18.19
N TYR A 673 -30.18 -23.68 -18.32
CA TYR A 673 -30.75 -23.13 -19.54
C TYR A 673 -29.98 -21.88 -19.95
N GLN A 674 -29.61 -21.77 -21.22
CA GLN A 674 -28.98 -20.57 -21.79
C GLN A 674 -30.02 -19.49 -22.17
N GLY A 675 -31.32 -19.82 -22.12
CA GLY A 675 -32.42 -19.00 -22.62
C GLY A 675 -32.52 -19.00 -24.15
N GLN A 676 -33.50 -18.27 -24.68
CA GLN A 676 -33.73 -18.18 -26.13
C GLN A 676 -32.60 -17.44 -26.86
N GLN A 677 -32.12 -18.02 -27.95
CA GLN A 677 -31.06 -17.50 -28.82
C GLN A 677 -31.60 -17.35 -30.24
N ARG A 678 -31.14 -16.32 -30.96
CA ARG A 678 -31.75 -15.90 -32.24
C ARG A 678 -31.42 -16.79 -33.43
N THR A 679 -30.39 -17.62 -33.34
CA THR A 679 -29.93 -18.52 -34.40
C THR A 679 -29.51 -19.87 -33.82
N GLY A 680 -29.21 -20.84 -34.69
CA GLY A 680 -28.47 -22.04 -34.30
C GLY A 680 -27.01 -21.75 -33.95
N GLY A 681 -26.32 -22.73 -33.35
CA GLY A 681 -24.88 -22.68 -33.02
C GLY A 681 -24.57 -22.35 -31.55
N TYR A 682 -25.58 -22.11 -30.72
CA TYR A 682 -25.39 -21.89 -29.29
C TYR A 682 -25.41 -23.21 -28.51
N SER A 683 -24.62 -23.28 -27.43
CA SER A 683 -24.64 -24.42 -26.50
C SER A 683 -24.24 -24.00 -25.10
N VAL A 684 -24.69 -24.78 -24.12
CA VAL A 684 -24.34 -24.64 -22.70
C VAL A 684 -23.89 -25.99 -22.15
N GLU A 685 -22.84 -25.98 -21.34
CA GLU A 685 -22.26 -27.16 -20.71
C GLU A 685 -21.96 -26.85 -19.23
N ILE A 686 -22.32 -27.74 -18.32
CA ILE A 686 -21.91 -27.61 -16.90
C ILE A 686 -20.47 -28.11 -16.77
N THR A 687 -19.57 -27.23 -16.36
CA THR A 687 -18.13 -27.51 -16.20
C THR A 687 -17.73 -27.77 -14.75
N GLY A 688 -18.60 -27.44 -13.79
CA GLY A 688 -18.34 -27.67 -12.38
C GLY A 688 -19.56 -27.40 -11.51
N ILE A 689 -19.69 -28.14 -10.41
CA ILE A 689 -20.67 -27.83 -9.36
C ILE A 689 -19.91 -27.81 -8.03
N LYS A 690 -20.08 -26.73 -7.26
CA LYS A 690 -19.51 -26.59 -5.92
C LYS A 690 -20.62 -26.32 -4.91
N ARG A 691 -20.61 -27.01 -3.78
CA ARG A 691 -21.53 -26.79 -2.67
C ARG A 691 -20.90 -25.90 -1.61
N VAL A 692 -21.57 -24.80 -1.28
CA VAL A 692 -21.25 -23.89 -0.18
C VAL A 692 -22.45 -23.86 0.76
N GLY A 693 -22.37 -24.57 1.89
CA GLY A 693 -23.52 -24.82 2.76
C GLY A 693 -24.66 -25.53 2.04
N THR A 694 -25.83 -24.88 1.98
CA THR A 694 -27.01 -25.36 1.24
C THR A 694 -27.05 -24.89 -0.22
N VAL A 695 -26.10 -24.06 -0.67
CA VAL A 695 -26.11 -23.52 -2.04
C VAL A 695 -25.22 -24.33 -2.97
N LEU A 696 -25.77 -24.78 -4.09
CA LEU A 696 -25.05 -25.36 -5.22
C LEU A 696 -24.72 -24.26 -6.24
N ALA A 697 -23.44 -23.91 -6.37
CA ALA A 697 -22.94 -23.01 -7.38
C ALA A 697 -22.54 -23.79 -8.62
N VAL A 698 -23.21 -23.52 -9.74
CA VAL A 698 -23.06 -24.22 -11.02
C VAL A 698 -22.24 -23.37 -11.97
N SER A 699 -21.06 -23.85 -12.34
CA SER A 699 -20.23 -23.26 -13.38
C SER A 699 -20.64 -23.82 -14.74
N VAL A 700 -20.89 -22.93 -15.70
CA VAL A 700 -21.20 -23.31 -17.08
C VAL A 700 -20.22 -22.71 -18.06
N ASN A 701 -19.99 -23.41 -19.17
CA ASN A 701 -19.37 -22.88 -20.37
C ASN A 701 -20.46 -22.69 -21.42
N GLU A 702 -20.59 -21.46 -21.90
CA GLU A 702 -21.57 -21.07 -22.90
C GLU A 702 -20.87 -20.71 -24.20
N ARG A 703 -21.18 -21.43 -25.28
CA ARG A 703 -20.63 -21.15 -26.61
C ARG A 703 -21.65 -20.41 -27.44
N ARG A 704 -21.14 -19.48 -28.26
CA ARG A 704 -21.89 -18.72 -29.26
C ARG A 704 -21.22 -18.93 -30.62
N PRO A 705 -21.98 -18.93 -31.73
CA PRO A 705 -21.39 -18.98 -33.07
C PRO A 705 -20.47 -17.76 -33.29
N ALA A 706 -19.37 -17.96 -34.01
CA ALA A 706 -18.42 -16.91 -34.33
C ALA A 706 -18.97 -15.95 -35.40
N SER A 707 -18.38 -14.76 -35.48
CA SER A 707 -18.72 -13.80 -36.53
C SER A 707 -18.35 -14.37 -37.91
N GLY A 708 -19.35 -14.53 -38.79
CA GLY A 708 -19.17 -15.11 -40.12
C GLY A 708 -19.61 -16.58 -40.24
N ASP A 709 -19.97 -17.24 -39.14
CA ASP A 709 -20.51 -18.60 -39.19
C ASP A 709 -21.86 -18.60 -39.91
N VAL A 710 -22.03 -19.54 -40.85
CA VAL A 710 -23.34 -19.82 -41.46
C VAL A 710 -24.20 -20.52 -40.42
N THR A 711 -25.18 -19.81 -39.87
CA THR A 711 -26.08 -20.33 -38.84
C THR A 711 -27.50 -20.52 -39.38
N THR A 712 -28.20 -21.54 -38.87
CA THR A 712 -29.62 -21.73 -39.15
C THR A 712 -30.43 -20.60 -38.53
N GLN A 713 -31.30 -19.96 -39.32
CA GLN A 713 -32.19 -18.88 -38.88
C GLN A 713 -33.41 -19.44 -38.13
N VAL A 714 -33.15 -20.04 -36.98
CA VAL A 714 -34.17 -20.60 -36.08
C VAL A 714 -33.85 -20.17 -34.65
N ILE A 715 -34.89 -19.84 -33.89
CA ILE A 715 -34.74 -19.56 -32.47
C ILE A 715 -34.37 -20.86 -31.77
N THR A 716 -33.25 -20.87 -31.05
CA THR A 716 -32.80 -22.01 -30.25
C THR A 716 -32.90 -21.72 -28.76
N SER A 717 -32.88 -22.74 -27.92
CA SER A 717 -33.01 -22.62 -26.46
C SER A 717 -32.15 -23.70 -25.79
N PRO A 718 -30.81 -23.52 -25.79
CA PRO A 718 -29.89 -24.56 -25.34
C PRO A 718 -30.04 -24.87 -23.85
N PHE A 719 -29.87 -26.14 -23.51
CA PHE A 719 -29.93 -26.63 -22.14
C PHE A 719 -28.95 -27.79 -21.90
N VAL A 720 -28.65 -28.02 -20.62
CA VAL A 720 -27.94 -29.19 -20.13
C VAL A 720 -28.53 -29.63 -18.79
N ALA A 721 -28.75 -30.94 -18.64
CA ALA A 721 -29.26 -31.58 -17.43
C ALA A 721 -28.26 -32.63 -16.94
N VAL A 722 -27.90 -32.55 -15.66
CA VAL A 722 -26.95 -33.47 -15.01
C VAL A 722 -27.55 -34.03 -13.72
N SER A 723 -27.23 -35.28 -13.39
CA SER A 723 -27.57 -35.85 -12.08
C SER A 723 -26.43 -35.62 -11.10
N ILE A 724 -26.77 -35.33 -9.84
CA ILE A 724 -25.85 -35.14 -8.72
C ILE A 724 -26.26 -36.02 -7.53
N PRO A 725 -25.34 -36.32 -6.58
CA PRO A 725 -25.72 -36.84 -5.27
C PRO A 725 -26.77 -35.94 -4.59
N ARG A 726 -27.73 -36.54 -3.87
CA ARG A 726 -28.81 -35.80 -3.22
C ARG A 726 -28.25 -34.74 -2.26
N PRO A 727 -28.55 -33.45 -2.48
CA PRO A 727 -28.06 -32.39 -1.60
C PRO A 727 -28.82 -32.37 -0.27
N PRO A 728 -28.30 -31.70 0.78
CA PRO A 728 -29.00 -31.52 2.04
C PRO A 728 -30.37 -30.87 1.86
N THR A 729 -31.32 -31.17 2.75
CA THR A 729 -32.65 -30.57 2.75
C THR A 729 -32.57 -29.03 2.79
N GLY A 730 -33.34 -28.36 1.95
CA GLY A 730 -33.31 -26.89 1.83
C GLY A 730 -32.21 -26.35 0.91
N ALA A 731 -31.57 -27.21 0.10
CA ALA A 731 -30.59 -26.76 -0.87
C ALA A 731 -31.20 -25.88 -1.98
N SER A 732 -30.44 -24.89 -2.43
CA SER A 732 -30.76 -24.03 -3.57
C SER A 732 -29.64 -24.09 -4.60
N VAL A 733 -29.92 -23.62 -5.82
CA VAL A 733 -28.94 -23.59 -6.91
C VAL A 733 -28.85 -22.20 -7.51
N ARG A 734 -27.66 -21.83 -7.97
CA ARG A 734 -27.38 -20.60 -8.72
C ARG A 734 -26.20 -20.78 -9.66
N PHE A 735 -26.04 -19.90 -10.64
CA PHE A 735 -24.80 -19.90 -11.40
C PHE A 735 -23.64 -19.36 -10.55
N ALA A 736 -22.44 -19.89 -10.79
CA ALA A 736 -21.24 -19.52 -10.05
C ALA A 736 -20.82 -18.06 -10.30
N ASP A 737 -21.19 -17.48 -11.44
CA ASP A 737 -20.90 -16.10 -11.85
C ASP A 737 -21.88 -15.06 -11.26
N GLU A 738 -23.01 -15.49 -10.67
CA GLU A 738 -24.00 -14.63 -10.02
C GLU A 738 -23.63 -14.39 -8.54
N ARG A 739 -23.41 -13.13 -8.13
CA ARG A 739 -23.21 -12.76 -6.70
C ARG A 739 -24.57 -12.74 -5.95
N GLY A 740 -24.55 -13.13 -4.68
CA GLY A 740 -25.72 -13.57 -3.91
C GLY A 740 -26.79 -12.54 -3.58
N GLY A 741 -28.04 -12.98 -3.72
CA GLY A 741 -29.22 -12.55 -2.98
C GLY A 741 -30.13 -13.77 -2.81
N ALA A 742 -30.62 -14.03 -1.61
CA ALA A 742 -31.57 -15.12 -1.39
C ALA A 742 -32.87 -14.83 -2.14
N VAL A 743 -33.24 -15.67 -3.10
CA VAL A 743 -34.59 -15.67 -3.68
C VAL A 743 -35.49 -16.39 -2.68
N GLY A 744 -36.32 -15.62 -1.97
CA GLY A 744 -37.35 -16.16 -1.09
C GLY A 744 -38.42 -16.95 -1.86
N PRO A 745 -39.28 -17.72 -1.16
CA PRO A 745 -40.24 -18.61 -1.78
C PRO A 745 -41.15 -17.85 -2.74
N GLN A 746 -41.29 -18.42 -3.94
CA GLN A 746 -42.13 -17.94 -5.02
C GLN A 746 -43.61 -18.00 -4.58
N GLN A 747 -44.09 -16.94 -3.93
CA GLN A 747 -45.51 -16.73 -3.69
C GLN A 747 -46.14 -15.98 -4.88
N GLU A 748 -46.95 -16.74 -5.61
CA GLU A 748 -48.17 -16.32 -6.30
C GLU A 748 -48.21 -14.90 -6.89
N ARG A 749 -47.92 -14.80 -8.19
CA ARG A 749 -48.70 -13.91 -9.06
C ARG A 749 -49.41 -14.72 -10.13
N ASN A 750 -50.46 -15.41 -9.68
CA ASN A 750 -51.62 -15.67 -10.53
C ASN A 750 -52.23 -14.32 -10.94
N LYS A 751 -51.94 -13.87 -12.17
CA LYS A 751 -52.90 -13.09 -12.94
C LYS A 751 -53.16 -13.81 -14.25
N ILE A 752 -54.19 -14.64 -14.19
CA ILE A 752 -54.99 -15.09 -15.31
C ILE A 752 -55.38 -13.85 -16.13
N VAL A 753 -54.72 -13.63 -17.26
CA VAL A 753 -55.19 -12.70 -18.29
C VAL A 753 -56.28 -13.44 -19.05
N ARG A 754 -57.54 -13.15 -18.71
CA ARG A 754 -58.69 -13.53 -19.54
C ARG A 754 -58.58 -12.82 -20.92
N PRO A 755 -58.92 -13.49 -22.03
CA PRO A 755 -58.88 -12.88 -23.35
C PRO A 755 -59.94 -11.78 -23.48
N ARG A 756 -59.54 -10.61 -23.96
CA ARG A 756 -60.45 -9.51 -24.31
C ARG A 756 -61.19 -9.88 -25.60
N ALA A 757 -62.52 -10.00 -25.51
CA ALA A 757 -63.42 -10.08 -26.65
C ALA A 757 -63.39 -8.78 -27.50
N PRO A 758 -63.65 -8.85 -28.81
CA PRO A 758 -63.57 -7.69 -29.70
C PRO A 758 -64.83 -6.82 -29.56
N ARG A 759 -64.66 -5.50 -29.38
CA ARG A 759 -65.78 -4.55 -29.44
C ARG A 759 -65.80 -3.85 -30.79
N ALA A 760 -66.91 -4.06 -31.48
CA ALA A 760 -67.29 -3.45 -32.74
C ALA A 760 -67.54 -1.93 -32.64
N GLY A 761 -67.07 -1.21 -33.66
CA GLY A 761 -67.77 -0.19 -34.46
C GLY A 761 -68.72 0.83 -33.82
N ARG A 762 -68.42 2.12 -34.12
CA ARG A 762 -69.35 3.27 -34.30
C ARG A 762 -70.12 3.73 -33.03
N ARG A 763 -70.41 5.00 -32.77
CA ARG A 763 -70.63 6.18 -33.63
C ARG A 763 -70.61 7.45 -32.75
N ARG A 764 -70.20 8.61 -33.30
CA ARG A 764 -70.49 9.94 -32.75
C ARG A 764 -72.01 10.20 -32.77
N GLY A 765 -72.52 10.94 -31.79
CA GLY A 765 -73.66 11.84 -31.98
C GLY A 765 -74.47 12.15 -30.72
N ARG A 766 -74.29 13.39 -30.21
CA ARG A 766 -75.26 14.26 -29.49
C ARG A 766 -75.91 13.65 -28.22
N ARG A 767 -75.91 14.31 -27.07
CA ARG A 767 -76.09 15.72 -26.73
C ARG A 767 -75.54 15.95 -25.33
#